data_AF-A0A842QYS6-F1
#
_entry.id   AF-A0A842QYS6-F1
#
_cell.length_a   1.000
_cell.length_b   1.000
_cell.length_c   1.000
_cell.angle_alpha   90.00
_cell.angle_beta   90.00
_cell.angle_gamma   90.00
#
_symmetry.space_group_name_H-M   'P 1'
#
loop_
_entity.id
_entity.type
_entity.pdbx_description
1 polymer ?
#
loop_
_entity_poly.entity_id
_entity_poly.type
_entity_poly.pdbx_seq_one_letter_code
_entity_poly.pdbx_strand_id
1 'polypeptide(L)'
;MSSDVKNDDRRNDLLQKQRYYKTFHVSMAVTALLLAGVAGVFAIDNIARPMISTSSYHFNVQYRVGNPEAMDKVVNNSLVPILQMYGRHPTWKANIEFQGQMLDWMHKMDTEGSIRLSNITLKNGTFVSGLKSLDLLRMLVDERRVELILVQYSDALALAYPYLSFYKSVNYTRRLIDFYNISHVSRAVLLQEGQFMLGCARLLEDFTYSNGTPIYDTFMIFRMDLSYFHVTNPAPLYEWEFSPIGDPESSWTSESINVLPHWILPTCEEGVMHHSLWVQDGENVDTGEGQTWVAGDFEFNPYKLANHERRLELLEKNGNEFLNLDEWIDRMEPKKEKLNSYVPETHWQGFNYRSSFVWMGQGGSGYVDDGVICALNYRVHQLLQATELLLNYSYFSEGALSFGEYFTLYENLTQAWMDLADAMVTDTTGLDPADYENKHAFTMTNYAIENATAVKDYVVNKTATLNGTINSTGMLQVLPFNFDPLVEWSGQNQTLYDWSTTIATTESEFTNYTSEGMVSESELPVSLVHKNLLGLNVSNHTLEVSGIPALNGLQYYSVNTQFRHKDNNTDEKDWNYITFVGDFSKIKYSPTLFEGEYISLDRADYYPDINDEYGDWARNIEIFGEDNFEIYLSLSNGLVYSDEGGFALVKNNSASHVCGKWNHGDFRFMQTETVNETQPIQFFILENVTISTAVDFANLVNTYSPVNITGGKLA
;
A
#
# COMPACT_ATOMS: atom_id res chain seq x y z
N MET A 1 48.36 45.14 -51.86
CA MET A 1 46.95 45.18 -51.40
C MET A 1 46.32 46.40 -52.06
N SER A 2 45.44 46.20 -53.04
CA SER A 2 45.09 47.23 -54.05
C SER A 2 44.42 48.46 -53.45
N SER A 3 44.90 49.64 -53.84
CA SER A 3 44.44 50.98 -53.44
C SER A 3 43.19 51.48 -54.18
N ASP A 4 42.48 50.62 -54.91
CA ASP A 4 41.32 50.98 -55.74
C ASP A 4 40.00 50.41 -55.20
N VAL A 5 39.68 50.70 -53.93
CA VAL A 5 38.27 50.73 -53.52
C VAL A 5 37.81 52.17 -53.74
N LYS A 6 37.06 52.42 -54.81
CA LYS A 6 36.53 53.76 -55.12
C LYS A 6 35.67 54.23 -53.95
N ASN A 7 35.70 55.52 -53.63
CA ASN A 7 34.91 56.10 -52.53
C ASN A 7 33.40 55.74 -52.60
N ASP A 8 32.89 55.45 -53.78
CA ASP A 8 31.50 55.01 -54.00
C ASP A 8 31.21 53.61 -53.44
N ASP A 9 32.17 52.69 -53.45
CA ASP A 9 31.98 51.33 -52.91
C ASP A 9 31.91 51.35 -51.38
N ARG A 10 32.71 52.19 -50.72
CA ARG A 10 32.62 52.41 -49.26
C ARG A 10 31.30 53.06 -48.85
N ARG A 11 30.79 53.99 -49.66
CA ARG A 11 29.49 54.62 -49.43
C ARG A 11 28.34 53.63 -49.60
N ASN A 12 28.39 52.77 -50.61
CA ASN A 12 27.38 51.74 -50.84
C ASN A 12 27.42 50.66 -49.75
N ASP A 13 28.60 50.24 -49.29
CA ASP A 13 28.75 49.32 -48.15
C ASP A 13 28.19 49.93 -46.85
N LEU A 14 28.48 51.20 -46.55
CA LEU A 14 27.90 51.89 -45.39
C LEU A 14 26.38 52.00 -45.47
N LEU A 15 25.82 52.30 -46.65
CA LEU A 15 24.37 52.35 -46.86
C LEU A 15 23.71 50.97 -46.76
N GLN A 16 24.35 49.92 -47.27
CA GLN A 16 23.88 48.54 -47.11
C GLN A 16 23.93 48.11 -45.65
N LYS A 17 25.01 48.40 -44.92
CA LYS A 17 25.12 48.16 -43.48
C LYS A 17 24.05 48.93 -42.70
N GLN A 18 23.83 50.21 -43.00
CA GLN A 18 22.75 50.99 -42.36
C GLN A 18 21.36 50.42 -42.64
N ARG A 19 21.08 50.01 -43.89
CA ARG A 19 19.80 49.35 -44.24
C ARG A 19 19.65 48.00 -43.55
N TYR A 20 20.72 47.21 -43.49
CA TYR A 20 20.76 45.95 -42.79
C TYR A 20 20.48 46.15 -41.30
N TYR A 21 21.20 47.04 -40.62
CA TYR A 21 20.96 47.32 -39.20
C TYR A 21 19.56 47.86 -38.95
N LYS A 22 19.05 48.78 -39.77
CA LYS A 22 17.67 49.27 -39.63
C LYS A 22 16.65 48.14 -39.79
N THR A 23 16.82 47.28 -40.80
CA THR A 23 15.94 46.14 -41.04
C THR A 23 16.02 45.15 -39.88
N PHE A 24 17.22 44.82 -39.42
CA PHE A 24 17.47 43.95 -38.27
C PHE A 24 16.81 44.47 -36.98
N HIS A 25 16.96 45.76 -36.66
CA HIS A 25 16.34 46.35 -35.46
C HIS A 25 14.81 46.40 -35.57
N VAL A 26 14.26 46.69 -36.76
CA VAL A 26 12.81 46.63 -36.99
C VAL A 26 12.30 45.20 -36.84
N SER A 27 12.99 44.20 -37.42
CA SER A 27 12.64 42.78 -37.25
C SER A 27 12.70 42.35 -35.78
N MET A 28 13.75 42.72 -35.04
CA MET A 28 13.86 42.46 -33.60
C MET A 28 12.71 43.08 -32.80
N ALA A 29 12.35 44.33 -33.09
CA ALA A 29 11.24 45.01 -32.42
C ALA A 29 9.89 44.35 -32.74
N VAL A 30 9.66 43.95 -34.00
CA VAL A 30 8.44 43.22 -34.40
C VAL A 30 8.38 41.86 -33.72
N THR A 31 9.47 41.09 -33.70
CA THR A 31 9.53 39.79 -33.00
C THR A 31 9.27 39.96 -31.51
N ALA A 32 9.85 40.96 -30.86
CA ALA A 32 9.62 41.22 -29.44
C ALA A 32 8.15 41.59 -29.15
N LEU A 33 7.52 42.41 -29.99
CA LEU A 33 6.09 42.75 -29.86
C LEU A 33 5.19 41.55 -30.11
N LEU A 34 5.53 40.67 -31.07
CA LEU A 34 4.80 39.43 -31.31
C LEU A 34 4.92 38.47 -30.12
N LEU A 35 6.12 38.28 -29.58
CA LEU A 35 6.33 37.44 -28.39
C LEU A 35 5.61 38.01 -27.17
N ALA A 36 5.64 39.33 -26.96
CA ALA A 36 4.89 39.98 -25.90
C ALA A 36 3.36 39.87 -26.09
N GLY A 37 2.87 39.97 -27.34
CA GLY A 37 1.47 39.76 -27.68
C GLY A 37 1.02 38.32 -27.42
N VAL A 38 1.81 37.33 -27.85
CA VAL A 38 1.55 35.90 -27.59
C VAL A 38 1.58 35.61 -26.09
N ALA A 39 2.61 36.07 -25.38
CA ALA A 39 2.69 35.92 -23.92
C ALA A 39 1.53 36.63 -23.20
N GLY A 40 1.10 37.79 -23.69
CA GLY A 40 -0.05 38.53 -23.18
C GLY A 40 -1.37 37.78 -23.37
N VAL A 41 -1.59 37.16 -24.55
CA VAL A 41 -2.77 36.32 -24.81
C VAL A 41 -2.76 35.10 -23.91
N PHE A 42 -1.63 34.39 -23.79
CA PHE A 42 -1.52 33.26 -22.86
C PHE A 42 -1.72 33.68 -21.40
N ALA A 43 -1.22 34.84 -20.99
CA ALA A 43 -1.46 35.35 -19.65
C ALA A 43 -2.94 35.68 -19.41
N ILE A 44 -3.60 36.36 -20.35
CA ILE A 44 -5.03 36.68 -20.25
C ILE A 44 -5.87 35.40 -20.23
N ASP A 45 -5.58 34.44 -21.11
CA ASP A 45 -6.28 33.17 -21.16
C ASP A 45 -6.14 32.38 -19.85
N ASN A 46 -4.92 32.31 -19.29
CA ASN A 46 -4.70 31.66 -17.99
C ASN A 46 -5.37 32.41 -16.82
N ILE A 47 -5.48 33.74 -16.88
CA ILE A 47 -6.17 34.54 -15.86
C ILE A 47 -7.70 34.44 -15.98
N ALA A 48 -8.23 34.28 -17.21
CA ALA A 48 -9.66 34.26 -17.47
C ALA A 48 -10.30 32.89 -17.21
N ARG A 49 -9.50 31.82 -17.15
CA ARG A 49 -10.00 30.48 -16.82
C ARG A 49 -10.51 30.43 -15.38
N PRO A 50 -11.60 29.70 -15.11
CA PRO A 50 -11.98 29.36 -13.74
C PRO A 50 -10.79 28.68 -13.06
N MET A 51 -10.42 29.21 -11.89
CA MET A 51 -9.36 28.63 -11.08
C MET A 51 -10.01 27.85 -9.95
N ILE A 52 -9.63 26.60 -9.81
CA ILE A 52 -10.10 25.70 -8.77
C ILE A 52 -8.89 25.29 -7.94
N SER A 53 -9.07 25.19 -6.63
CA SER A 53 -8.07 24.66 -5.72
C SER A 53 -8.67 23.50 -4.93
N THR A 54 -7.95 22.39 -4.86
CA THR A 54 -8.21 21.33 -3.87
C THR A 54 -6.98 21.26 -2.98
N SER A 55 -7.18 21.29 -1.67
CA SER A 55 -6.10 21.08 -0.71
C SER A 55 -6.26 19.72 -0.10
N SER A 56 -5.24 18.88 -0.20
CA SER A 56 -5.23 17.54 0.36
C SER A 56 -4.02 17.39 1.27
N TYR A 57 -4.25 16.96 2.50
CA TYR A 57 -3.22 16.77 3.52
C TYR A 57 -3.27 15.32 3.97
N HIS A 58 -2.12 14.67 4.09
CA HIS A 58 -2.00 13.38 4.73
C HIS A 58 -1.41 13.57 6.13
N PHE A 59 -2.05 13.04 7.16
CA PHE A 59 -1.49 13.05 8.52
C PHE A 59 -1.41 11.62 9.04
N ASN A 60 -0.19 11.15 9.23
CA ASN A 60 0.05 9.83 9.78
C ASN A 60 0.36 9.95 11.28
N VAL A 61 -0.60 9.58 12.14
CA VAL A 61 -0.34 9.54 13.59
C VAL A 61 0.72 8.50 13.93
N GLN A 62 0.90 7.50 13.08
CA GLN A 62 1.87 6.41 13.16
C GLN A 62 3.19 6.70 12.44
N TYR A 63 3.46 7.94 11.98
CA TYR A 63 4.71 8.28 11.27
C TYR A 63 5.96 7.83 12.02
N ARG A 64 5.93 7.94 13.35
CA ARG A 64 6.92 7.38 14.29
C ARG A 64 6.25 6.38 15.22
N VAL A 65 5.64 5.33 14.67
CA VAL A 65 4.87 4.36 15.45
C VAL A 65 5.69 3.78 16.60
N GLY A 66 5.07 3.63 17.77
CA GLY A 66 5.76 3.25 19.01
C GLY A 66 6.41 4.41 19.77
N ASN A 67 6.37 5.64 19.25
CA ASN A 67 6.77 6.86 19.98
C ASN A 67 5.55 7.74 20.31
N PRO A 68 4.91 7.58 21.48
CA PRO A 68 3.70 8.33 21.85
C PRO A 68 3.87 9.84 21.83
N GLU A 69 5.08 10.37 22.11
CA GLU A 69 5.31 11.81 22.07
C GLU A 69 5.23 12.36 20.65
N ALA A 70 5.78 11.63 19.67
CA ALA A 70 5.67 11.99 18.26
C ALA A 70 4.21 11.94 17.79
N MET A 71 3.48 10.88 18.16
CA MET A 71 2.05 10.73 17.87
C MET A 71 1.23 11.91 18.44
N ASP A 72 1.48 12.29 19.70
CA ASP A 72 0.85 13.46 20.34
C ASP A 72 1.19 14.76 19.61
N LYS A 73 2.44 14.92 19.16
CA LYS A 73 2.90 16.11 18.45
C LYS A 73 2.24 16.22 17.07
N VAL A 74 2.07 15.13 16.31
CA VAL A 74 1.33 15.14 15.02
C VAL A 74 -0.07 15.75 15.21
N VAL A 75 -0.78 15.34 16.26
CA VAL A 75 -2.11 15.87 16.57
C VAL A 75 -2.04 17.33 17.05
N ASN A 76 -1.29 17.60 18.12
CA ASN A 76 -1.30 18.88 18.83
C ASN A 76 -0.62 20.02 18.07
N ASN A 77 0.47 19.70 17.39
CA ASN A 77 1.33 20.68 16.76
C ASN A 77 1.14 20.76 15.26
N SER A 78 0.30 19.90 14.66
CA SER A 78 0.02 19.98 13.23
C SER A 78 -1.45 19.85 12.84
N LEU A 79 -2.08 18.69 13.02
CA LEU A 79 -3.47 18.48 12.59
C LEU A 79 -4.41 19.54 13.20
N VAL A 80 -4.35 19.75 14.52
CA VAL A 80 -5.22 20.72 15.21
C VAL A 80 -4.98 22.16 14.71
N PRO A 81 -3.75 22.70 14.63
CA PRO A 81 -3.52 24.01 14.04
C PRO A 81 -4.04 24.17 12.60
N ILE A 82 -3.95 23.13 11.76
CA ILE A 82 -4.50 23.12 10.41
C ILE A 82 -6.03 23.18 10.45
N LEU A 83 -6.69 22.38 11.29
CA LEU A 83 -8.14 22.47 11.50
C LEU A 83 -8.55 23.87 11.99
N GLN A 84 -7.79 24.47 12.92
CA GLN A 84 -8.05 25.84 13.39
C GLN A 84 -7.92 26.87 12.26
N MET A 85 -6.97 26.70 11.34
CA MET A 85 -6.84 27.55 10.15
C MET A 85 -8.10 27.48 9.29
N TYR A 86 -8.57 26.28 8.94
CA TYR A 86 -9.83 26.12 8.18
C TYR A 86 -11.06 26.62 8.93
N GLY A 87 -11.08 26.52 10.26
CA GLY A 87 -12.11 27.14 11.11
C GLY A 87 -12.21 28.66 10.94
N ARG A 88 -11.09 29.34 10.65
CA ARG A 88 -11.09 30.79 10.40
C ARG A 88 -11.63 31.16 9.02
N HIS A 89 -11.53 30.28 8.02
CA HIS A 89 -11.84 30.62 6.63
C HIS A 89 -13.03 29.80 6.09
N PRO A 90 -14.27 30.31 6.22
CA PRO A 90 -15.47 29.51 5.94
C PRO A 90 -15.69 29.15 4.47
N THR A 91 -14.98 29.81 3.57
CA THR A 91 -15.01 29.56 2.12
C THR A 91 -13.97 28.53 1.68
N TRP A 92 -13.02 28.19 2.55
CA TRP A 92 -11.96 27.24 2.20
C TRP A 92 -12.41 25.82 2.46
N LYS A 93 -11.90 24.91 1.63
CA LYS A 93 -12.13 23.47 1.75
C LYS A 93 -10.82 22.70 1.78
N ALA A 94 -10.83 21.57 2.46
CA ALA A 94 -9.71 20.65 2.56
C ALA A 94 -10.20 19.21 2.49
N ASN A 95 -9.30 18.35 2.05
CA ASN A 95 -9.38 16.91 2.19
C ASN A 95 -8.26 16.51 3.14
N ILE A 96 -8.60 15.77 4.17
CA ILE A 96 -7.64 15.29 5.16
C ILE A 96 -7.67 13.77 5.11
N GLU A 97 -6.56 13.19 4.69
CA GLU A 97 -6.30 11.77 4.79
C GLU A 97 -5.63 11.50 6.14
N PHE A 98 -6.17 10.53 6.88
CA PHE A 98 -5.54 9.89 8.03
C PHE A 98 -6.22 8.54 8.30
N GLN A 99 -5.59 7.72 9.13
CA GLN A 99 -6.12 6.44 9.60
C GLN A 99 -7.17 6.58 10.73
N GLY A 100 -8.03 5.57 10.90
CA GLY A 100 -9.03 5.50 11.97
C GLY A 100 -8.47 5.70 13.38
N GLN A 101 -7.26 5.21 13.64
CA GLN A 101 -6.55 5.37 14.90
C GLN A 101 -6.32 6.85 15.27
N MET A 102 -6.26 7.77 14.29
CA MET A 102 -6.21 9.21 14.56
C MET A 102 -7.41 9.67 15.40
N LEU A 103 -8.61 9.15 15.13
CA LEU A 103 -9.82 9.50 15.89
C LEU A 103 -9.74 9.02 17.34
N ASP A 104 -9.29 7.77 17.55
CA ASP A 104 -9.06 7.22 18.89
C ASP A 104 -8.01 8.04 19.64
N TRP A 105 -6.93 8.42 18.97
CA TRP A 105 -5.85 9.21 19.56
C TRP A 105 -6.33 10.62 19.95
N MET A 106 -7.05 11.30 19.06
CA MET A 106 -7.70 12.58 19.36
C MET A 106 -8.65 12.46 20.56
N HIS A 107 -9.47 11.41 20.61
CA HIS A 107 -10.38 11.17 21.73
C HIS A 107 -9.64 10.94 23.06
N LYS A 108 -8.60 10.09 23.04
CA LYS A 108 -7.74 9.86 24.20
C LYS A 108 -7.16 11.17 24.71
N MET A 109 -6.56 11.97 23.84
CA MET A 109 -5.97 13.25 24.25
C MET A 109 -7.02 14.25 24.76
N ASP A 110 -8.23 14.25 24.18
CA ASP A 110 -9.35 15.09 24.60
C ASP A 110 -9.93 14.67 25.96
N THR A 111 -9.77 13.40 26.36
CA THR A 111 -10.22 12.86 27.65
C THR A 111 -9.15 13.00 28.74
N GLU A 112 -7.89 12.83 28.38
CA GLU A 112 -6.73 13.03 29.27
C GLU A 112 -6.41 14.51 29.52
N GLY A 113 -6.90 15.42 28.65
CA GLY A 113 -6.62 16.84 28.73
C GLY A 113 -5.20 17.21 28.27
N SER A 114 -4.56 16.34 27.50
CA SER A 114 -3.24 16.56 26.88
C SER A 114 -3.34 17.34 25.56
N ILE A 115 -4.54 17.52 25.01
CA ILE A 115 -4.76 18.40 23.87
C ILE A 115 -4.59 19.87 24.24
N ARG A 116 -3.87 20.60 23.39
CA ARG A 116 -3.90 22.05 23.39
C ARG A 116 -5.30 22.50 23.02
N LEU A 117 -6.10 22.87 24.03
CA LEU A 117 -7.46 23.39 23.83
C LEU A 117 -7.48 24.40 22.70
N SER A 118 -8.34 24.17 21.73
CA SER A 118 -8.45 25.07 20.59
C SER A 118 -9.22 26.32 21.03
N ASN A 119 -8.52 27.45 21.02
CA ASN A 119 -9.12 28.76 21.11
C ASN A 119 -9.09 29.34 19.69
N ILE A 120 -10.27 29.42 19.06
CA ILE A 120 -10.38 29.87 17.67
C ILE A 120 -11.07 31.23 17.65
N THR A 121 -10.41 32.20 17.03
CA THR A 121 -11.08 33.43 16.60
C THR A 121 -11.46 33.28 15.15
N LEU A 122 -12.74 33.08 14.87
CA LEU A 122 -13.28 33.04 13.51
C LEU A 122 -13.02 34.38 12.79
N LYS A 123 -13.01 34.40 11.45
CA LYS A 123 -12.75 35.62 10.65
C LYS A 123 -13.76 36.75 10.88
N ASN A 124 -14.96 36.44 11.39
CA ASN A 124 -15.94 37.44 11.84
C ASN A 124 -15.67 38.01 13.24
N GLY A 125 -14.58 37.60 13.90
CA GLY A 125 -14.19 38.01 15.25
C GLY A 125 -14.81 37.20 16.38
N THR A 126 -15.66 36.20 16.10
CA THR A 126 -16.24 35.32 17.12
C THR A 126 -15.14 34.46 17.74
N PHE A 127 -15.03 34.53 19.07
CA PHE A 127 -14.12 33.70 19.84
C PHE A 127 -14.83 32.45 20.36
N VAL A 128 -14.29 31.28 20.02
CA VAL A 128 -14.72 29.97 20.53
C VAL A 128 -13.59 29.43 21.39
N SER A 129 -13.84 29.23 22.68
CA SER A 129 -12.84 28.76 23.64
C SER A 129 -13.12 27.36 24.15
N GLY A 130 -12.07 26.59 24.39
CA GLY A 130 -12.16 25.30 25.05
C GLY A 130 -12.80 24.22 24.18
N LEU A 131 -12.74 24.38 22.85
CA LEU A 131 -13.23 23.37 21.93
C LEU A 131 -12.21 22.23 21.85
N LYS A 132 -12.69 21.01 22.08
CA LYS A 132 -11.94 19.77 21.93
C LYS A 132 -11.57 19.53 20.47
N SER A 133 -10.50 18.79 20.22
CA SER A 133 -10.02 18.58 18.85
C SER A 133 -11.05 17.84 17.99
N LEU A 134 -11.70 16.82 18.56
CA LEU A 134 -12.68 16.02 17.84
C LEU A 134 -13.96 16.81 17.56
N ASP A 135 -14.36 17.69 18.48
CA ASP A 135 -15.51 18.58 18.27
C ASP A 135 -15.23 19.61 17.16
N LEU A 136 -13.98 20.12 17.10
CA LEU A 136 -13.54 20.99 16.00
C LEU A 136 -13.58 20.26 14.66
N LEU A 137 -13.04 19.04 14.60
CA LEU A 137 -13.06 18.23 13.39
C LEU A 137 -14.50 17.99 12.91
N ARG A 138 -15.37 17.52 13.82
CA ARG A 138 -16.80 17.26 13.51
C ARG A 138 -17.51 18.49 12.96
N MET A 139 -17.33 19.64 13.60
CA MET A 139 -17.91 20.89 13.12
C MET A 139 -17.47 21.21 11.68
N LEU A 140 -16.18 21.06 11.35
CA LEU A 140 -15.67 21.35 10.01
C LEU A 140 -16.16 20.33 8.96
N VAL A 141 -16.33 19.07 9.35
CA VAL A 141 -16.91 18.02 8.51
C VAL A 141 -18.40 18.27 8.25
N ASP A 142 -19.17 18.57 9.30
CA ASP A 142 -20.60 18.91 9.22
C ASP A 142 -20.84 20.12 8.30
N GLU A 143 -19.93 21.10 8.34
CA GLU A 143 -19.97 22.30 7.48
C GLU A 143 -19.41 22.07 6.07
N ARG A 144 -18.97 20.85 5.72
CA ARG A 144 -18.33 20.48 4.44
C ARG A 144 -17.08 21.32 4.11
N ARG A 145 -16.40 21.84 5.14
CA ARG A 145 -15.11 22.55 5.00
C ARG A 145 -13.93 21.59 5.05
N VAL A 146 -14.08 20.50 5.77
CA VAL A 146 -13.13 19.39 5.77
C VAL A 146 -13.86 18.15 5.29
N GLU A 147 -13.26 17.46 4.33
CA GLU A 147 -13.64 16.13 3.89
C GLU A 147 -12.57 15.15 4.40
N LEU A 148 -12.98 14.01 4.93
CA LEU A 148 -12.06 13.03 5.49
C LEU A 148 -11.87 11.87 4.52
N ILE A 149 -10.65 11.67 4.03
CA ILE A 149 -10.26 10.44 3.35
C ILE A 149 -9.87 9.46 4.46
N LEU A 150 -10.83 8.63 4.87
CA LEU A 150 -10.74 7.82 6.08
C LEU A 150 -11.26 6.43 5.77
N VAL A 151 -10.33 5.50 5.54
CA VAL A 151 -10.63 4.16 5.01
C VAL A 151 -10.22 3.08 5.99
N GLN A 152 -8.93 3.02 6.35
CA GLN A 152 -8.34 1.97 7.17
C GLN A 152 -8.10 2.41 8.62
N TYR A 153 -8.05 1.46 9.56
CA TYR A 153 -7.87 1.75 10.98
C TYR A 153 -6.44 2.22 11.28
N SER A 154 -5.46 1.55 10.69
CA SER A 154 -4.04 1.88 10.74
C SER A 154 -3.55 2.17 9.33
N ASP A 155 -2.40 2.82 9.22
CA ASP A 155 -1.69 3.05 7.96
C ASP A 155 -0.97 1.79 7.45
N ALA A 156 -1.75 0.72 7.31
CA ALA A 156 -1.27 -0.60 6.97
C ALA A 156 -0.68 -0.65 5.56
N LEU A 157 0.50 -1.27 5.44
CA LEU A 157 0.77 -2.51 4.71
C LEU A 157 -0.17 -3.15 3.68
N ALA A 158 -1.25 -2.55 3.22
CA ALA A 158 -2.41 -3.29 2.70
C ALA A 158 -2.08 -4.24 1.54
N LEU A 159 -1.15 -3.84 0.66
CA LEU A 159 -0.67 -4.67 -0.45
C LEU A 159 -0.03 -6.00 -0.02
N ALA A 160 0.53 -6.06 1.18
CA ALA A 160 1.22 -7.22 1.68
C ALA A 160 0.28 -8.26 2.28
N TYR A 161 -1.00 -7.99 2.55
CA TYR A 161 -1.84 -8.86 3.40
C TYR A 161 -3.17 -9.26 2.75
N PRO A 162 -3.83 -10.35 3.22
CA PRO A 162 -5.06 -10.84 2.59
C PRO A 162 -6.29 -9.94 2.80
N TYR A 163 -7.31 -10.10 1.95
CA TYR A 163 -8.61 -9.40 1.99
C TYR A 163 -9.15 -9.20 3.41
N LEU A 164 -9.22 -10.28 4.19
CA LEU A 164 -9.88 -10.26 5.50
C LEU A 164 -9.18 -9.29 6.48
N SER A 165 -7.85 -9.17 6.47
CA SER A 165 -7.15 -8.20 7.34
C SER A 165 -7.59 -6.78 7.03
N PHE A 166 -7.60 -6.44 5.74
CA PHE A 166 -7.94 -5.09 5.30
C PHE A 166 -9.43 -4.79 5.48
N TYR A 167 -10.31 -5.76 5.18
CA TYR A 167 -11.74 -5.67 5.46
C TYR A 167 -12.03 -5.39 6.94
N LYS A 168 -11.34 -6.09 7.86
CA LYS A 168 -11.48 -5.84 9.30
C LYS A 168 -11.04 -4.41 9.65
N SER A 169 -9.89 -3.97 9.13
CA SER A 169 -9.38 -2.61 9.30
C SER A 169 -10.40 -1.54 8.87
N VAL A 170 -11.00 -1.68 7.68
CA VAL A 170 -12.02 -0.76 7.17
C VAL A 170 -13.29 -0.80 8.02
N ASN A 171 -13.73 -2.00 8.42
CA ASN A 171 -14.89 -2.17 9.29
C ASN A 171 -14.70 -1.53 10.68
N TYR A 172 -13.48 -1.54 11.24
CA TYR A 172 -13.21 -0.83 12.49
C TYR A 172 -13.27 0.68 12.31
N THR A 173 -12.69 1.21 11.24
CA THR A 173 -12.83 2.63 10.89
C THR A 173 -14.28 3.04 10.75
N ARG A 174 -15.12 2.20 10.11
CA ARG A 174 -16.57 2.43 10.05
C ARG A 174 -17.22 2.52 11.42
N ARG A 175 -16.87 1.62 12.35
CA ARG A 175 -17.36 1.68 13.74
C ARG A 175 -16.94 2.98 14.43
N LEU A 176 -15.71 3.46 14.19
CA LEU A 176 -15.22 4.71 14.77
C LEU A 176 -15.90 5.95 14.18
N ILE A 177 -16.14 5.98 12.87
CA ILE A 177 -16.91 7.04 12.20
C ILE A 177 -18.29 7.18 12.85
N ASP A 178 -18.97 6.05 13.06
CA ASP A 178 -20.29 6.02 13.70
C ASP A 178 -20.19 6.41 15.19
N PHE A 179 -19.24 5.84 15.94
CA PHE A 179 -19.04 6.09 17.36
C PHE A 179 -18.74 7.57 17.66
N TYR A 180 -17.88 8.19 16.85
CA TYR A 180 -17.50 9.59 16.98
C TYR A 180 -18.45 10.55 16.25
N ASN A 181 -19.52 10.05 15.62
CA ASN A 181 -20.51 10.83 14.87
C ASN A 181 -19.85 11.76 13.83
N ILE A 182 -18.95 11.19 13.03
CA ILE A 182 -18.40 11.85 11.85
C ILE A 182 -19.48 11.78 10.75
N SER A 183 -20.07 12.91 10.39
CA SER A 183 -21.24 12.95 9.50
C SER A 183 -20.93 12.61 8.04
N HIS A 184 -19.67 12.72 7.64
CA HIS A 184 -19.26 12.52 6.26
C HIS A 184 -17.78 12.09 6.16
N VAL A 185 -17.51 11.18 5.22
CA VAL A 185 -16.18 10.80 4.74
C VAL A 185 -16.20 10.83 3.22
N SER A 186 -15.05 11.10 2.61
CA SER A 186 -14.86 11.16 1.17
C SER A 186 -15.30 9.87 0.50
N ARG A 187 -15.90 9.99 -0.69
CA ARG A 187 -16.08 8.84 -1.59
C ARG A 187 -14.78 8.37 -2.23
N ALA A 188 -13.75 9.21 -2.18
CA ALA A 188 -12.42 8.91 -2.69
C ALA A 188 -11.61 8.14 -1.64
N VAL A 189 -10.86 7.15 -2.11
CA VAL A 189 -9.90 6.38 -1.33
C VAL A 189 -8.50 6.78 -1.73
N LEU A 190 -7.70 7.12 -0.74
CA LEU A 190 -6.25 7.22 -0.84
C LEU A 190 -5.71 6.41 0.34
N LEU A 191 -4.66 5.63 0.09
CA LEU A 191 -3.99 4.84 1.11
C LEU A 191 -2.58 5.36 1.32
N GLN A 192 -2.05 5.14 2.53
CA GLN A 192 -0.71 5.57 2.91
C GLN A 192 0.37 5.05 1.95
N GLU A 193 1.39 5.84 1.63
CA GLU A 193 2.36 5.52 0.57
C GLU A 193 1.68 5.29 -0.80
N GLY A 194 0.55 5.96 -1.07
CA GLY A 194 -0.14 5.90 -2.35
C GLY A 194 -0.47 4.49 -2.84
N GLN A 195 -0.71 3.54 -1.94
CA GLN A 195 -0.94 2.15 -2.35
C GLN A 195 -2.19 2.09 -3.21
N PHE A 196 -2.05 1.33 -4.29
CA PHE A 196 -3.08 1.08 -5.26
C PHE A 196 -3.25 -0.42 -5.38
N MET A 197 -4.44 -0.88 -4.98
CA MET A 197 -4.83 -2.28 -5.02
C MET A 197 -6.03 -2.43 -5.92
N LEU A 198 -5.93 -3.33 -6.87
CA LEU A 198 -7.06 -3.72 -7.70
C LEU A 198 -8.22 -4.19 -6.81
N GLY A 199 -7.87 -5.03 -5.83
CA GLY A 199 -8.74 -5.62 -4.81
C GLY A 199 -9.64 -4.66 -4.07
N CYS A 200 -9.22 -3.41 -3.99
CA CYS A 200 -9.96 -2.44 -3.23
C CYS A 200 -11.31 -2.13 -3.87
N ALA A 201 -11.45 -2.19 -5.20
CA ALA A 201 -12.74 -1.94 -5.83
C ALA A 201 -13.85 -2.83 -5.28
N ARG A 202 -13.60 -4.15 -5.20
CA ARG A 202 -14.51 -5.12 -4.60
C ARG A 202 -14.75 -4.84 -3.12
N LEU A 203 -13.67 -4.59 -2.38
CA LEU A 203 -13.79 -4.34 -0.94
C LEU A 203 -14.71 -3.15 -0.67
N LEU A 204 -14.60 -2.09 -1.45
CA LEU A 204 -15.36 -0.85 -1.23
C LEU A 204 -16.86 -1.03 -1.49
N GLU A 205 -17.26 -2.00 -2.32
CA GLU A 205 -18.68 -2.31 -2.54
C GLU A 205 -19.38 -2.87 -1.30
N ASP A 206 -18.66 -3.58 -0.44
CA ASP A 206 -19.20 -4.09 0.82
C ASP A 206 -19.56 -2.94 1.79
N PHE A 207 -19.03 -1.73 1.57
CA PHE A 207 -19.24 -0.57 2.43
C PHE A 207 -20.26 0.39 1.81
N THR A 208 -21.53 0.16 2.16
CA THR A 208 -22.65 1.02 1.74
C THR A 208 -23.30 1.74 2.93
N TYR A 209 -23.87 2.90 2.68
CA TYR A 209 -24.83 3.51 3.61
C TYR A 209 -26.08 2.65 3.73
N SER A 210 -26.91 2.88 4.76
CA SER A 210 -28.15 2.10 4.98
C SER A 210 -29.15 2.15 3.82
N ASN A 211 -29.01 3.09 2.88
CA ASN A 211 -29.81 3.19 1.66
C ASN A 211 -29.20 2.42 0.46
N GLY A 212 -28.10 1.68 0.66
CA GLY A 212 -27.38 0.91 -0.36
C GLY A 212 -26.45 1.73 -1.25
N THR A 213 -26.26 3.03 -1.00
CA THR A 213 -25.30 3.85 -1.76
C THR A 213 -23.88 3.50 -1.30
N PRO A 214 -22.94 3.23 -2.22
CA PRO A 214 -21.52 3.05 -1.87
C PRO A 214 -21.01 4.23 -1.06
N ILE A 215 -20.27 3.96 0.00
CA ILE A 215 -19.56 4.98 0.76
C ILE A 215 -18.36 5.46 -0.05
N TYR A 216 -17.66 4.52 -0.66
CA TYR A 216 -16.50 4.77 -1.50
C TYR A 216 -16.75 4.24 -2.90
N ASP A 217 -16.35 5.00 -3.92
CA ASP A 217 -16.52 4.59 -5.33
C ASP A 217 -15.40 5.10 -6.25
N THR A 218 -14.41 5.78 -5.67
CA THR A 218 -13.33 6.41 -6.40
C THR A 218 -12.01 6.05 -5.73
N PHE A 219 -11.05 5.53 -6.48
CA PHE A 219 -9.70 5.25 -6.00
C PHE A 219 -8.73 6.31 -6.55
N MET A 220 -7.93 6.92 -5.69
CA MET A 220 -6.91 7.89 -6.06
C MET A 220 -5.61 7.16 -6.40
N ILE A 221 -5.04 7.45 -7.57
CA ILE A 221 -3.73 6.94 -7.99
C ILE A 221 -2.84 8.11 -8.41
N PHE A 222 -1.56 8.10 -8.03
CA PHE A 222 -0.66 9.14 -8.49
C PHE A 222 -0.47 9.06 -10.01
N ARG A 223 -0.51 10.20 -10.71
CA ARG A 223 -0.29 10.15 -12.18
C ARG A 223 1.10 9.65 -12.55
N MET A 224 2.08 9.71 -11.64
CA MET A 224 3.41 9.15 -11.89
C MET A 224 3.34 7.64 -12.04
N ASP A 225 2.47 6.97 -11.30
CA ASP A 225 2.30 5.52 -11.39
C ASP A 225 1.48 5.16 -12.62
N LEU A 226 0.44 5.92 -12.94
CA LEU A 226 -0.24 5.81 -14.24
C LEU A 226 0.74 5.98 -15.41
N SER A 227 1.64 6.96 -15.31
CA SER A 227 2.67 7.19 -16.33
C SER A 227 3.70 6.07 -16.37
N TYR A 228 4.05 5.49 -15.21
CA TYR A 228 4.91 4.30 -15.12
C TYR A 228 4.31 3.14 -15.92
N PHE A 229 3.00 2.96 -15.88
CA PHE A 229 2.28 1.96 -16.68
C PHE A 229 1.72 2.51 -18.00
N HIS A 230 2.43 3.47 -18.62
CA HIS A 230 2.19 3.98 -19.97
C HIS A 230 0.79 4.58 -20.23
N VAL A 231 0.12 5.10 -19.20
CA VAL A 231 -1.09 5.92 -19.35
C VAL A 231 -0.67 7.36 -19.69
N THR A 232 -0.42 7.63 -20.97
CA THR A 232 0.28 8.85 -21.43
C THR A 232 -0.55 10.12 -21.40
N ASN A 233 -1.88 10.01 -21.35
CA ASN A 233 -2.82 11.15 -21.32
C ASN A 233 -3.81 10.97 -20.16
N PRO A 234 -3.42 11.27 -18.91
CA PRO A 234 -4.31 11.15 -17.75
C PRO A 234 -5.53 12.05 -17.93
N ALA A 235 -6.70 11.44 -18.15
CA ALA A 235 -7.99 12.09 -18.02
C ALA A 235 -8.14 12.62 -16.58
N PRO A 236 -8.95 13.65 -16.32
CA PRO A 236 -9.13 14.12 -14.95
C PRO A 236 -9.90 13.12 -14.07
N LEU A 237 -10.62 12.19 -14.70
CA LEU A 237 -11.30 11.08 -14.05
C LEU A 237 -11.39 9.93 -15.04
N TYR A 238 -11.16 8.72 -14.56
CA TYR A 238 -11.35 7.49 -15.30
C TYR A 238 -12.47 6.66 -14.72
N GLU A 239 -13.11 5.87 -15.57
CA GLU A 239 -13.84 4.68 -15.20
C GLU A 239 -12.97 3.50 -15.61
N TRP A 240 -12.61 2.67 -14.65
CA TRP A 240 -11.81 1.49 -14.89
C TRP A 240 -12.67 0.24 -14.75
N GLU A 241 -12.93 -0.41 -15.89
CA GLU A 241 -13.47 -1.75 -15.93
C GLU A 241 -12.31 -2.74 -15.95
N PHE A 242 -12.11 -3.46 -14.86
CA PHE A 242 -11.00 -4.38 -14.68
C PHE A 242 -11.21 -5.75 -15.34
N SER A 243 -11.68 -5.79 -16.59
CA SER A 243 -11.76 -7.08 -17.30
C SER A 243 -10.36 -7.36 -17.82
N PRO A 244 -9.70 -8.48 -17.47
CA PRO A 244 -8.44 -8.82 -18.11
C PRO A 244 -8.71 -8.88 -19.61
N ILE A 245 -8.12 -7.92 -20.32
CA ILE A 245 -8.47 -7.61 -21.70
C ILE A 245 -8.19 -8.86 -22.53
N GLY A 246 -9.25 -9.52 -23.02
CA GLY A 246 -9.12 -10.69 -23.89
C GLY A 246 -8.98 -12.05 -23.20
N ASP A 247 -9.19 -12.15 -21.87
CA ASP A 247 -9.26 -13.45 -21.20
C ASP A 247 -10.72 -13.87 -20.89
N PRO A 248 -11.39 -14.63 -21.78
CA PRO A 248 -12.74 -15.14 -21.54
C PRO A 248 -12.80 -16.19 -20.41
N GLU A 249 -11.65 -16.68 -19.94
CA GLU A 249 -11.55 -17.61 -18.80
C GLU A 249 -11.31 -16.90 -17.49
N SER A 250 -11.15 -15.56 -17.47
CA SER A 250 -11.17 -14.85 -16.20
C SER A 250 -12.50 -15.08 -15.50
N SER A 251 -12.44 -15.47 -14.24
CA SER A 251 -13.61 -15.66 -13.39
C SER A 251 -14.30 -14.34 -13.03
N TRP A 252 -13.78 -13.21 -13.48
CA TRP A 252 -14.21 -11.88 -13.06
C TRP A 252 -15.47 -11.40 -13.80
N THR A 253 -16.49 -10.99 -13.03
CA THR A 253 -17.67 -10.31 -13.54
C THR A 253 -17.46 -8.80 -13.46
N SER A 254 -17.77 -8.08 -14.54
CA SER A 254 -17.38 -6.68 -14.71
C SER A 254 -17.97 -5.70 -13.69
N GLU A 255 -17.16 -5.22 -12.76
CA GLU A 255 -17.43 -4.07 -11.90
C GLU A 255 -16.47 -2.93 -12.24
N SER A 256 -16.98 -1.70 -12.32
CA SER A 256 -16.18 -0.53 -12.66
C SER A 256 -15.94 0.33 -11.43
N ILE A 257 -14.70 0.76 -11.19
CA ILE A 257 -14.41 1.82 -10.21
C ILE A 257 -14.06 3.13 -10.91
N ASN A 258 -14.33 4.27 -10.28
CA ASN A 258 -13.73 5.50 -10.74
C ASN A 258 -12.26 5.56 -10.28
N VAL A 259 -11.36 5.98 -11.16
CA VAL A 259 -9.95 6.22 -10.82
C VAL A 259 -9.70 7.71 -10.99
N LEU A 260 -9.29 8.39 -9.91
CA LEU A 260 -8.96 9.81 -9.90
C LEU A 260 -7.44 9.99 -9.98
N PRO A 261 -6.89 10.47 -11.11
CA PRO A 261 -5.45 10.68 -11.25
C PRO A 261 -4.98 11.87 -10.41
N HIS A 262 -4.34 11.59 -9.30
CA HIS A 262 -3.87 12.57 -8.33
C HIS A 262 -2.48 13.10 -8.69
N TRP A 263 -2.29 14.42 -8.57
CA TRP A 263 -1.02 15.09 -8.90
C TRP A 263 -0.67 16.18 -7.87
N ILE A 264 0.62 16.42 -7.72
CA ILE A 264 1.20 17.31 -6.70
C ILE A 264 1.39 18.74 -7.24
N LEU A 265 1.44 18.90 -8.57
CA LEU A 265 1.65 20.21 -9.21
C LEU A 265 0.32 20.79 -9.70
N PRO A 266 0.24 22.12 -9.85
CA PRO A 266 -0.88 22.72 -10.56
C PRO A 266 -0.93 22.23 -12.02
N THR A 267 -2.11 21.88 -12.49
CA THR A 267 -2.38 21.34 -13.82
C THR A 267 -3.56 22.06 -14.45
N CYS A 268 -3.55 22.19 -15.78
CA CYS A 268 -4.77 22.57 -16.48
C CYS A 268 -5.51 21.32 -16.88
N GLU A 269 -6.71 21.16 -16.33
CA GLU A 269 -7.55 19.99 -16.54
C GLU A 269 -8.84 20.49 -17.14
N GLU A 270 -9.05 20.13 -18.41
CA GLU A 270 -10.37 20.26 -18.99
C GLU A 270 -10.93 21.71 -19.00
N GLY A 271 -10.02 22.67 -19.21
CA GLY A 271 -10.33 24.10 -19.27
C GLY A 271 -10.33 24.82 -17.92
N VAL A 272 -10.11 24.08 -16.83
CA VAL A 272 -9.93 24.62 -15.47
C VAL A 272 -8.45 24.62 -15.13
N MET A 273 -7.98 25.68 -14.48
CA MET A 273 -6.66 25.64 -13.82
C MET A 273 -6.86 25.07 -12.42
N HIS A 274 -6.40 23.85 -12.19
CA HIS A 274 -6.52 23.14 -10.93
C HIS A 274 -5.22 23.26 -10.14
N HIS A 275 -5.30 23.95 -9.01
CA HIS A 275 -4.24 23.97 -8.01
C HIS A 275 -4.46 22.83 -7.02
N SER A 276 -3.95 21.65 -7.35
CA SER A 276 -3.83 20.54 -6.39
C SER A 276 -2.70 20.86 -5.41
N LEU A 277 -3.07 21.16 -4.16
CA LEU A 277 -2.13 21.32 -3.06
C LEU A 277 -2.07 20.01 -2.30
N TRP A 278 -1.23 19.08 -2.77
CA TRP A 278 -0.90 17.89 -2.00
C TRP A 278 0.22 18.19 -1.02
N VAL A 279 -0.02 17.91 0.24
CA VAL A 279 1.04 17.85 1.24
C VAL A 279 1.12 16.42 1.73
N GLN A 280 2.08 15.69 1.16
CA GLN A 280 2.31 14.27 1.43
C GLN A 280 2.53 13.99 2.90
N ASP A 281 3.26 14.88 3.57
CA ASP A 281 3.51 14.80 5.00
C ASP A 281 2.90 16.05 5.63
N GLY A 282 1.60 16.03 5.90
CA GLY A 282 0.80 17.15 6.39
C GLY A 282 1.35 17.73 7.69
N GLU A 283 1.98 16.89 8.51
CA GLU A 283 2.69 17.28 9.72
C GLU A 283 3.86 18.25 9.44
N ASN A 284 4.40 18.27 8.22
CA ASN A 284 5.45 19.21 7.82
C ASN A 284 4.93 20.57 7.35
N VAL A 285 3.61 20.78 7.23
CA VAL A 285 3.06 22.09 6.82
C VAL A 285 3.43 23.17 7.82
N ASP A 286 3.35 22.85 9.10
CA ASP A 286 3.43 23.80 10.20
C ASP A 286 4.35 23.36 11.33
N THR A 287 5.12 22.29 11.17
CA THR A 287 6.19 21.90 12.11
C THR A 287 7.60 22.22 11.59
N GLY A 288 8.67 21.92 12.33
CA GLY A 288 10.05 22.40 12.13
C GLY A 288 10.71 22.26 10.74
N GLU A 289 11.94 22.80 10.61
CA GLU A 289 12.72 22.86 9.35
C GLU A 289 13.63 21.63 9.09
N GLY A 290 13.65 20.65 10.00
CA GLY A 290 14.40 19.41 9.80
C GLY A 290 13.92 18.69 8.54
N GLN A 291 14.82 18.02 7.82
CA GLN A 291 14.40 17.08 6.77
C GLN A 291 13.45 16.04 7.42
N THR A 292 12.38 15.70 6.71
CA THR A 292 11.27 14.83 7.14
C THR A 292 11.76 13.54 7.84
N TRP A 293 12.83 12.95 7.31
CA TRP A 293 13.52 11.76 7.85
C TRP A 293 14.13 11.90 9.25
N VAL A 294 14.22 13.12 9.80
CA VAL A 294 14.82 13.45 11.11
C VAL A 294 13.86 14.25 12.01
N ALA A 295 12.60 14.43 11.63
CA ALA A 295 11.63 15.22 12.38
C ALA A 295 11.12 14.49 13.64
N GLY A 296 12.01 14.20 14.60
CA GLY A 296 11.62 13.62 15.89
C GLY A 296 10.77 14.56 16.76
N ASP A 297 10.69 15.84 16.41
CA ASP A 297 10.13 16.84 17.30
C ASP A 297 8.79 17.44 16.89
N PHE A 298 8.34 17.28 15.63
CA PHE A 298 7.09 17.85 15.09
C PHE A 298 6.68 19.15 15.79
N GLU A 299 7.65 20.05 15.98
CA GLU A 299 7.50 21.21 16.84
C GLU A 299 6.73 22.27 16.10
N PHE A 300 5.63 22.75 16.68
CA PHE A 300 4.78 23.76 16.04
C PHE A 300 5.58 25.02 15.69
N ASN A 301 5.52 25.38 14.41
CA ASN A 301 6.14 26.55 13.81
C ASN A 301 5.05 27.51 13.28
N PRO A 302 4.71 28.57 14.06
CA PRO A 302 3.66 29.51 13.68
C PRO A 302 3.97 30.29 12.39
N TYR A 303 5.25 30.44 12.01
CA TYR A 303 5.61 31.13 10.77
C TYR A 303 5.33 30.27 9.54
N LYS A 304 5.56 28.96 9.61
CA LYS A 304 5.23 28.03 8.52
C LYS A 304 3.73 27.94 8.31
N LEU A 305 2.95 27.79 9.39
CA LEU A 305 1.48 27.84 9.31
C LEU A 305 1.00 29.16 8.69
N ALA A 306 1.51 30.31 9.17
CA ALA A 306 1.12 31.61 8.65
C ALA A 306 1.49 31.79 7.16
N ASN A 307 2.63 31.26 6.72
CA ASN A 307 3.03 31.27 5.31
C ASN A 307 2.10 30.40 4.45
N HIS A 308 1.71 29.24 4.95
CA HIS A 308 0.75 28.36 4.28
C HIS A 308 -0.64 29.01 4.19
N GLU A 309 -1.15 29.56 5.30
CA GLU A 309 -2.40 30.32 5.35
C GLU A 309 -2.36 31.49 4.35
N ARG A 310 -1.25 32.24 4.31
CA ARG A 310 -1.05 33.34 3.36
C ARG A 310 -1.07 32.88 1.90
N ARG A 311 -0.57 31.68 1.60
CA ARG A 311 -0.62 31.11 0.25
C ARG A 311 -2.07 30.83 -0.17
N LEU A 312 -2.88 30.24 0.72
CA LEU A 312 -4.30 29.99 0.46
C LEU A 312 -5.10 31.30 0.32
N GLU A 313 -4.82 32.31 1.13
CA GLU A 313 -5.41 33.65 0.99
C GLU A 313 -5.10 34.29 -0.37
N LEU A 314 -3.90 34.06 -0.91
CA LEU A 314 -3.52 34.56 -2.24
C LEU A 314 -4.31 33.83 -3.34
N LEU A 315 -4.53 32.52 -3.22
CA LEU A 315 -5.38 31.77 -4.14
C LEU A 315 -6.84 32.27 -4.09
N GLU A 316 -7.39 32.46 -2.89
CA GLU A 316 -8.72 33.04 -2.69
C GLU A 316 -8.81 34.44 -3.33
N LYS A 317 -7.82 35.30 -3.07
CA LYS A 317 -7.76 36.67 -3.64
C LYS A 317 -7.65 36.66 -5.17
N ASN A 318 -7.02 35.64 -5.74
CA ASN A 318 -6.95 35.45 -7.18
C ASN A 318 -8.29 34.98 -7.76
N GLY A 319 -9.27 34.61 -6.93
CA GLY A 319 -10.58 34.14 -7.36
C GLY A 319 -10.68 32.63 -7.51
N ASN A 320 -9.81 31.87 -6.82
CA ASN A 320 -9.92 30.42 -6.79
C ASN A 320 -11.18 29.99 -6.02
N GLU A 321 -11.93 29.07 -6.61
CA GLU A 321 -12.97 28.29 -5.91
C GLU A 321 -12.28 27.12 -5.19
N PHE A 322 -12.52 26.95 -3.90
CA PHE A 322 -12.02 25.81 -3.14
C PHE A 322 -13.05 24.69 -3.17
N LEU A 323 -12.66 23.53 -3.70
CA LEU A 323 -13.47 22.34 -3.75
C LEU A 323 -12.88 21.27 -2.83
N ASN A 324 -13.77 20.45 -2.28
CA ASN A 324 -13.39 19.17 -1.70
C ASN A 324 -13.33 18.09 -2.80
N LEU A 325 -12.92 16.86 -2.48
CA LEU A 325 -12.71 15.81 -3.48
C LEU A 325 -14.03 15.34 -4.09
N ASP A 326 -15.08 15.17 -3.29
CA ASP A 326 -16.40 14.83 -3.81
C ASP A 326 -16.86 15.83 -4.89
N GLU A 327 -16.75 17.13 -4.61
CA GLU A 327 -17.15 18.19 -5.53
C GLU A 327 -16.27 18.25 -6.77
N TRP A 328 -14.98 17.92 -6.63
CA TRP A 328 -14.06 17.81 -7.75
C TRP A 328 -14.43 16.63 -8.64
N ILE A 329 -14.69 15.46 -8.07
CA ILE A 329 -15.13 14.26 -8.80
C ILE A 329 -16.44 14.54 -9.53
N ASP A 330 -17.44 15.11 -8.85
CA ASP A 330 -18.72 15.48 -9.47
C ASP A 330 -18.55 16.46 -10.63
N ARG A 331 -17.57 17.37 -10.55
CA ARG A 331 -17.25 18.30 -11.63
C ARG A 331 -16.61 17.60 -12.83
N MET A 332 -15.79 16.57 -12.58
CA MET A 332 -15.06 15.83 -13.61
C MET A 332 -15.86 14.66 -14.19
N GLU A 333 -16.92 14.20 -13.53
CA GLU A 333 -17.78 13.09 -13.97
C GLU A 333 -18.26 13.20 -15.43
N PRO A 334 -18.71 14.37 -15.95
CA PRO A 334 -19.12 14.51 -17.35
C PRO A 334 -17.97 14.35 -18.36
N LYS A 335 -16.73 14.30 -17.87
CA LYS A 335 -15.48 14.22 -18.64
C LYS A 335 -14.71 12.94 -18.37
N LYS A 336 -15.36 11.98 -17.71
CA LYS A 336 -14.80 10.67 -17.38
C LYS A 336 -14.46 9.91 -18.66
N GLU A 337 -13.25 9.32 -18.70
CA GLU A 337 -12.79 8.46 -19.79
C GLU A 337 -12.67 7.01 -19.33
N LYS A 338 -12.53 6.05 -20.25
CA LYS A 338 -12.25 4.65 -19.90
C LYS A 338 -10.74 4.44 -19.72
N LEU A 339 -10.34 3.84 -18.61
CA LEU A 339 -8.95 3.39 -18.43
C LEU A 339 -8.79 2.02 -19.11
N ASN A 340 -8.14 2.03 -20.29
CA ASN A 340 -7.98 0.83 -21.12
C ASN A 340 -6.63 0.11 -20.93
N SER A 341 -5.77 0.62 -20.05
CA SER A 341 -4.48 0.00 -19.73
C SER A 341 -4.59 -0.73 -18.41
N TYR A 342 -3.95 -1.90 -18.31
CA TYR A 342 -3.82 -2.57 -17.03
C TYR A 342 -2.77 -1.87 -16.17
N VAL A 343 -3.12 -1.58 -14.93
CA VAL A 343 -2.23 -0.98 -13.94
C VAL A 343 -2.06 -2.01 -12.82
N PRO A 344 -0.91 -2.72 -12.75
CA PRO A 344 -0.61 -3.58 -11.64
C PRO A 344 -0.70 -2.85 -10.31
N GLU A 345 -0.93 -3.62 -9.27
CA GLU A 345 -0.89 -3.13 -7.91
C GLU A 345 0.45 -2.48 -7.60
N THR A 346 0.43 -1.30 -6.98
CA THR A 346 1.62 -0.48 -6.83
C THR A 346 1.55 0.45 -5.62
N HIS A 347 2.67 1.07 -5.30
CA HIS A 347 2.74 2.22 -4.40
C HIS A 347 3.10 3.47 -5.19
N TRP A 348 3.09 4.63 -4.50
CA TRP A 348 3.60 5.87 -5.07
C TRP A 348 5.05 5.74 -5.56
N GLN A 349 5.34 6.42 -6.66
CA GLN A 349 6.68 6.52 -7.24
C GLN A 349 7.28 5.17 -7.64
N GLY A 350 6.56 4.39 -8.44
CA GLY A 350 7.07 3.15 -9.02
C GLY A 350 8.48 3.29 -9.61
N PHE A 351 8.79 4.42 -10.25
CA PHE A 351 10.13 4.75 -10.78
C PHE A 351 11.24 4.84 -9.73
N ASN A 352 10.98 5.43 -8.56
CA ASN A 352 12.02 5.72 -7.57
C ASN A 352 12.18 4.58 -6.57
N TYR A 353 11.06 3.93 -6.20
CA TYR A 353 11.02 2.98 -5.11
C TYR A 353 10.73 1.55 -5.55
N ARG A 354 10.69 1.26 -6.85
CA ARG A 354 10.45 -0.10 -7.37
C ARG A 354 9.16 -0.70 -6.81
N SER A 355 8.17 0.18 -6.57
CA SER A 355 6.82 -0.18 -6.14
C SER A 355 6.85 -1.15 -4.93
N SER A 356 6.08 -2.23 -4.98
CA SER A 356 5.96 -3.28 -3.96
C SER A 356 7.28 -3.84 -3.44
N PHE A 357 8.37 -3.78 -4.20
CA PHE A 357 9.65 -4.32 -3.77
C PHE A 357 10.21 -3.61 -2.53
N VAL A 358 10.04 -2.29 -2.41
CA VAL A 358 10.69 -1.58 -1.30
C VAL A 358 10.13 -2.00 0.06
N TRP A 359 8.86 -2.38 0.16
CA TRP A 359 8.24 -2.79 1.43
C TRP A 359 8.21 -4.31 1.67
N MET A 360 8.46 -5.13 0.65
CA MET A 360 8.26 -6.59 0.70
C MET A 360 9.49 -7.38 0.25
N GLY A 361 10.67 -6.77 0.27
CA GLY A 361 11.91 -7.43 -0.15
C GLY A 361 13.15 -6.56 -0.01
N GLN A 362 13.03 -5.24 -0.01
CA GLN A 362 14.16 -4.34 0.20
C GLN A 362 14.42 -4.12 1.69
N GLY A 363 15.20 -5.00 2.31
CA GLY A 363 15.76 -4.76 3.64
C GLY A 363 16.33 -3.34 3.78
N GLY A 364 15.68 -2.55 4.66
CA GLY A 364 16.03 -1.16 4.98
C GLY A 364 17.45 -1.00 5.54
N SER A 365 17.89 0.23 5.81
CA SER A 365 19.17 0.45 6.48
C SER A 365 19.07 0.17 8.00
N GLY A 366 19.69 -0.94 8.44
CA GLY A 366 19.92 -1.22 9.86
C GLY A 366 18.73 -1.84 10.61
N TYR A 367 18.91 -3.09 11.03
CA TYR A 367 18.07 -3.83 12.00
C TYR A 367 16.73 -4.40 11.52
N VAL A 368 16.27 -4.09 10.30
CA VAL A 368 14.93 -4.52 9.87
C VAL A 368 14.93 -5.63 8.83
N ASP A 369 14.06 -6.62 9.07
CA ASP A 369 13.76 -7.73 8.18
C ASP A 369 12.26 -7.69 7.85
N ASP A 370 11.91 -6.95 6.80
CA ASP A 370 10.53 -6.77 6.34
C ASP A 370 9.84 -8.12 6.08
N GLY A 371 10.61 -9.07 5.51
CA GLY A 371 10.13 -10.40 5.20
C GLY A 371 9.65 -11.13 6.44
N VAL A 372 10.36 -10.99 7.56
CA VAL A 372 10.01 -11.59 8.85
C VAL A 372 8.79 -10.93 9.49
N ILE A 373 8.73 -9.59 9.52
CA ILE A 373 7.58 -8.88 10.12
C ILE A 373 6.31 -9.18 9.33
N CYS A 374 6.36 -9.08 8.00
CA CYS A 374 5.24 -9.42 7.15
C CYS A 374 4.80 -10.87 7.36
N ALA A 375 5.74 -11.83 7.39
CA ALA A 375 5.43 -13.23 7.61
C ALA A 375 4.82 -13.51 9.00
N LEU A 376 5.29 -12.82 10.03
CA LEU A 376 4.74 -12.91 11.36
C LEU A 376 3.30 -12.38 11.41
N ASN A 377 3.03 -11.22 10.80
CA ASN A 377 1.69 -10.67 10.65
C ASN A 377 0.75 -11.64 9.91
N TYR A 378 1.23 -12.36 8.88
CA TYR A 378 0.48 -13.44 8.22
C TYR A 378 0.09 -14.59 9.17
N ARG A 379 1.01 -15.04 10.03
CA ARG A 379 0.73 -16.10 11.01
C ARG A 379 -0.34 -15.65 12.01
N VAL A 380 -0.28 -14.40 12.44
CA VAL A 380 -1.28 -13.82 13.35
C VAL A 380 -2.63 -13.68 12.68
N HIS A 381 -2.68 -13.23 11.43
CA HIS A 381 -3.91 -13.22 10.63
C HIS A 381 -4.58 -14.60 10.61
N GLN A 382 -3.80 -15.64 10.30
CA GLN A 382 -4.26 -17.02 10.24
C GLN A 382 -4.81 -17.52 11.59
N LEU A 383 -4.16 -17.16 12.70
CA LEU A 383 -4.62 -17.47 14.06
C LEU A 383 -5.93 -16.75 14.40
N LEU A 384 -6.02 -15.46 14.08
CA LEU A 384 -7.22 -14.65 14.36
C LEU A 384 -8.43 -15.15 13.58
N GLN A 385 -8.25 -15.44 12.29
CA GLN A 385 -9.30 -16.01 11.45
C GLN A 385 -9.79 -17.35 12.01
N ALA A 386 -8.87 -18.27 12.36
CA ALA A 386 -9.25 -19.56 12.94
C ALA A 386 -9.97 -19.40 14.28
N THR A 387 -9.53 -18.47 15.12
CA THR A 387 -10.16 -18.16 16.41
C THR A 387 -11.56 -17.58 16.23
N GLU A 388 -11.76 -16.71 15.24
CA GLU A 388 -13.08 -16.16 14.90
C GLU A 388 -14.04 -17.23 14.42
N LEU A 389 -13.60 -18.11 13.51
CA LEU A 389 -14.39 -19.24 13.04
C LEU A 389 -14.82 -20.16 14.19
N LEU A 390 -13.89 -20.47 15.11
CA LEU A 390 -14.17 -21.28 16.28
C LEU A 390 -15.17 -20.60 17.23
N LEU A 391 -14.99 -19.31 17.54
CA LEU A 391 -15.89 -18.54 18.38
C LEU A 391 -17.31 -18.53 17.80
N ASN A 392 -17.43 -18.26 16.51
CA ASN A 392 -18.71 -18.24 15.79
C ASN A 392 -19.36 -19.62 15.77
N TYR A 393 -18.61 -20.68 15.45
CA TYR A 393 -19.12 -22.05 15.45
C TYR A 393 -19.66 -22.45 16.82
N SER A 394 -18.89 -22.21 17.89
CA SER A 394 -19.29 -22.56 19.26
C SER A 394 -20.54 -21.81 19.72
N TYR A 395 -20.76 -20.57 19.29
CA TYR A 395 -21.98 -19.83 19.61
C TYR A 395 -23.17 -20.23 18.73
N PHE A 396 -23.04 -20.07 17.40
CA PHE A 396 -24.16 -20.20 16.47
C PHE A 396 -24.55 -21.64 16.17
N SER A 397 -23.59 -22.58 16.18
CA SER A 397 -23.84 -23.99 15.83
C SER A 397 -24.01 -24.88 17.05
N GLU A 398 -23.10 -24.78 18.03
CA GLU A 398 -23.11 -25.64 19.21
C GLU A 398 -23.95 -25.08 20.37
N GLY A 399 -24.26 -23.77 20.38
CA GLY A 399 -24.93 -23.12 21.51
C GLY A 399 -24.12 -23.21 22.82
N ALA A 400 -22.79 -23.33 22.71
CA ALA A 400 -21.88 -23.55 23.82
C ALA A 400 -21.65 -22.31 24.68
N LEU A 401 -21.98 -21.13 24.15
CA LEU A 401 -21.74 -19.83 24.76
C LEU A 401 -23.08 -19.12 24.97
N SER A 402 -23.23 -18.43 26.09
CA SER A 402 -24.27 -17.42 26.25
C SER A 402 -23.96 -16.18 25.39
N PHE A 403 -24.96 -15.38 25.09
CA PHE A 403 -24.78 -14.13 24.33
C PHE A 403 -23.75 -13.19 24.99
N GLY A 404 -23.79 -13.06 26.34
CA GLY A 404 -22.85 -12.20 27.06
C GLY A 404 -21.41 -12.70 27.00
N GLU A 405 -21.20 -14.02 27.05
CA GLU A 405 -19.87 -14.64 26.87
C GLU A 405 -19.37 -14.41 25.44
N TYR A 406 -20.20 -14.73 24.43
CA TYR A 406 -19.85 -14.50 23.03
C TYR A 406 -19.46 -13.05 22.76
N PHE A 407 -20.28 -12.09 23.22
CA PHE A 407 -20.01 -10.67 23.00
C PHE A 407 -18.70 -10.22 23.64
N THR A 408 -18.42 -10.65 24.87
CA THR A 408 -17.15 -10.31 25.56
C THR A 408 -15.94 -10.87 24.80
N LEU A 409 -16.02 -12.14 24.37
CA LEU A 409 -14.95 -12.78 23.61
C LEU A 409 -14.77 -12.14 22.23
N TYR A 410 -15.86 -11.74 21.59
CA TYR A 410 -15.84 -11.05 20.30
C TYR A 410 -15.19 -9.67 20.39
N GLU A 411 -15.43 -8.92 21.48
CA GLU A 411 -14.75 -7.64 21.70
C GLU A 411 -13.25 -7.82 21.96
N ASN A 412 -12.84 -8.85 22.72
CA ASN A 412 -11.42 -9.20 22.87
C ASN A 412 -10.76 -9.58 21.53
N LEU A 413 -11.47 -10.36 20.71
CA LEU A 413 -11.00 -10.74 19.38
C LEU A 413 -10.96 -9.54 18.42
N THR A 414 -11.91 -8.61 18.56
CA THR A 414 -11.90 -7.32 17.86
C THR A 414 -10.63 -6.53 18.20
N GLN A 415 -10.29 -6.42 19.49
CA GLN A 415 -9.05 -5.76 19.91
C GLN A 415 -7.83 -6.46 19.30
N ALA A 416 -7.80 -7.80 19.28
CA ALA A 416 -6.70 -8.55 18.69
C ALA A 416 -6.50 -8.28 17.19
N TRP A 417 -7.59 -8.11 16.43
CA TRP A 417 -7.53 -7.70 15.03
C TRP A 417 -7.08 -6.24 14.86
N MET A 418 -7.47 -5.33 15.76
CA MET A 418 -6.98 -3.95 15.77
C MET A 418 -5.48 -3.91 16.09
N ASP A 419 -5.01 -4.76 17.01
CA ASP A 419 -3.59 -4.92 17.32
C ASP A 419 -2.81 -5.44 16.10
N LEU A 420 -3.35 -6.41 15.36
CA LEU A 420 -2.75 -6.84 14.08
C LEU A 420 -2.71 -5.70 13.06
N ALA A 421 -3.79 -4.93 12.90
CA ALA A 421 -3.79 -3.79 11.99
C ALA A 421 -2.68 -2.78 12.36
N ASP A 422 -2.49 -2.49 13.65
CA ASP A 422 -1.42 -1.62 14.16
C ASP A 422 -0.01 -2.21 13.96
N ALA A 423 0.12 -3.55 13.92
CA ALA A 423 1.37 -4.23 13.58
C ALA A 423 1.70 -4.21 12.08
N MET A 424 0.72 -3.94 11.22
CA MET A 424 0.86 -3.97 9.76
C MET A 424 1.23 -2.61 9.14
N VAL A 425 1.55 -1.61 9.95
CA VAL A 425 1.83 -0.23 9.50
C VAL A 425 3.01 -0.19 8.53
N THR A 426 2.87 0.59 7.45
CA THR A 426 3.91 0.78 6.44
C THR A 426 5.26 1.16 7.05
N ASP A 427 5.30 2.14 7.95
CA ASP A 427 6.52 2.62 8.65
C ASP A 427 7.22 1.57 9.54
N THR A 428 6.61 0.42 9.79
CA THR A 428 7.30 -0.70 10.48
C THR A 428 8.11 -1.58 9.53
N THR A 429 8.00 -1.30 8.22
CA THR A 429 8.61 -2.04 7.11
C THR A 429 9.13 -1.09 6.02
N GLY A 430 9.97 -1.57 5.13
CA GLY A 430 10.35 -0.88 3.90
C GLY A 430 11.46 0.15 4.05
N LEU A 431 11.19 1.41 3.64
CA LEU A 431 12.24 2.37 3.25
C LEU A 431 13.38 2.49 4.25
N ASP A 432 13.09 2.82 5.52
CA ASP A 432 14.06 2.87 6.62
C ASP A 432 13.37 2.89 8.01
N PRO A 433 12.66 1.82 8.40
CA PRO A 433 12.06 1.70 9.73
C PRO A 433 13.11 1.79 10.85
N ALA A 434 12.83 2.61 11.86
CA ALA A 434 13.62 2.72 13.08
C ALA A 434 13.43 1.49 13.99
N ASP A 435 14.41 1.23 14.85
CA ASP A 435 14.39 0.10 15.81
C ASP A 435 13.13 0.08 16.70
N TYR A 436 12.60 1.24 17.10
CA TYR A 436 11.39 1.30 17.91
C TYR A 436 10.10 1.07 17.09
N GLU A 437 10.06 1.46 15.82
CA GLU A 437 8.93 1.19 14.90
C GLU A 437 8.84 -0.31 14.65
N ASN A 438 9.98 -0.96 14.40
CA ASN A 438 10.09 -2.40 14.27
C ASN A 438 9.65 -3.14 15.56
N LYS A 439 10.16 -2.73 16.73
CA LYS A 439 9.74 -3.28 18.03
C LYS A 439 8.25 -3.09 18.31
N HIS A 440 7.67 -1.99 17.82
CA HIS A 440 6.23 -1.76 17.93
C HIS A 440 5.45 -2.83 17.18
N ALA A 441 5.81 -3.14 15.93
CA ALA A 441 5.15 -4.20 15.16
C ALA A 441 5.18 -5.55 15.87
N PHE A 442 6.35 -5.96 16.38
CA PHE A 442 6.47 -7.20 17.17
C PHE A 442 5.63 -7.16 18.45
N THR A 443 5.56 -6.02 19.14
CA THR A 443 4.76 -5.85 20.35
C THR A 443 3.27 -6.01 20.05
N MET A 444 2.77 -5.33 19.02
CA MET A 444 1.37 -5.38 18.64
C MET A 444 0.96 -6.75 18.10
N THR A 445 1.86 -7.42 17.37
CA THR A 445 1.71 -8.83 16.99
C THR A 445 1.51 -9.71 18.22
N ASN A 446 2.35 -9.57 19.25
CA ASN A 446 2.26 -10.39 20.46
C ASN A 446 0.94 -10.14 21.19
N TYR A 447 0.48 -8.89 21.30
CA TYR A 447 -0.84 -8.59 21.87
C TYR A 447 -1.97 -9.25 21.08
N ALA A 448 -1.93 -9.22 19.75
CA ALA A 448 -2.89 -9.92 18.92
C ALA A 448 -2.88 -11.44 19.18
N ILE A 449 -1.70 -12.07 19.29
CA ILE A 449 -1.56 -13.51 19.60
C ILE A 449 -2.12 -13.85 20.98
N GLU A 450 -1.77 -13.06 22.00
CA GLU A 450 -2.22 -13.27 23.39
C GLU A 450 -3.74 -13.18 23.48
N ASN A 451 -4.34 -12.13 22.91
CA ASN A 451 -5.79 -11.92 22.91
C ASN A 451 -6.51 -13.02 22.13
N ALA A 452 -6.01 -13.40 20.94
CA ALA A 452 -6.57 -14.49 20.14
C ALA A 452 -6.50 -15.83 20.88
N THR A 453 -5.35 -16.14 21.48
CA THR A 453 -5.14 -17.40 22.22
C THR A 453 -6.04 -17.48 23.43
N ALA A 454 -6.20 -16.39 24.18
CA ALA A 454 -7.11 -16.34 25.32
C ALA A 454 -8.57 -16.65 24.90
N VAL A 455 -9.03 -16.10 23.78
CA VAL A 455 -10.36 -16.38 23.22
C VAL A 455 -10.46 -17.85 22.80
N LYS A 456 -9.51 -18.33 21.99
CA LYS A 456 -9.44 -19.72 21.52
C LYS A 456 -9.51 -20.71 22.69
N ASP A 457 -8.64 -20.55 23.68
CA ASP A 457 -8.54 -21.46 24.83
C ASP A 457 -9.82 -21.46 25.66
N TYR A 458 -10.46 -20.30 25.84
CA TYR A 458 -11.76 -20.22 26.50
C TYR A 458 -12.82 -21.05 25.74
N VAL A 459 -12.91 -20.85 24.43
CA VAL A 459 -13.91 -21.53 23.59
C VAL A 459 -13.68 -23.04 23.55
N VAL A 460 -12.42 -23.49 23.40
CA VAL A 460 -12.05 -24.91 23.42
C VAL A 460 -12.42 -25.55 24.77
N ASN A 461 -12.05 -24.93 25.88
CA ASN A 461 -12.34 -25.46 27.22
C ASN A 461 -13.85 -25.55 27.49
N LYS A 462 -14.62 -24.53 27.06
CA LYS A 462 -16.07 -24.53 27.20
C LYS A 462 -16.72 -25.64 26.37
N THR A 463 -16.30 -25.77 25.11
CA THR A 463 -16.83 -26.76 24.17
C THR A 463 -16.49 -28.18 24.61
N ALA A 464 -15.25 -28.43 25.08
CA ALA A 464 -14.83 -29.72 25.62
C ALA A 464 -15.65 -30.13 26.87
N THR A 465 -15.98 -29.17 27.73
CA THR A 465 -16.80 -29.42 28.93
C THR A 465 -18.23 -29.84 28.56
N LEU A 466 -18.80 -29.26 27.49
CA LEU A 466 -20.12 -29.64 26.98
C LEU A 466 -20.07 -31.01 26.26
N ASN A 467 -18.98 -31.27 25.54
CA ASN A 467 -18.76 -32.52 24.81
C ASN A 467 -18.27 -33.69 25.67
N GLY A 468 -18.18 -33.55 27.00
CA GLY A 468 -17.99 -34.67 27.93
C GLY A 468 -19.07 -35.77 27.89
N THR A 469 -20.03 -35.66 26.97
CA THR A 469 -21.10 -36.63 26.69
C THR A 469 -21.00 -37.28 25.29
N ILE A 470 -20.07 -36.85 24.43
CA ILE A 470 -19.87 -37.39 23.07
C ILE A 470 -18.40 -37.84 22.94
N ASN A 471 -18.21 -39.10 22.56
CA ASN A 471 -16.92 -39.80 22.55
C ASN A 471 -15.76 -39.01 21.91
N SER A 472 -14.59 -39.19 22.52
CA SER A 472 -13.24 -38.62 22.30
C SER A 472 -12.62 -38.84 20.90
N THR A 473 -13.38 -38.70 19.82
CA THR A 473 -12.91 -38.93 18.44
C THR A 473 -13.10 -37.74 17.51
N GLY A 474 -13.78 -36.67 17.94
CA GLY A 474 -13.88 -35.40 17.21
C GLY A 474 -13.17 -34.29 17.98
N MET A 475 -11.85 -34.23 17.95
CA MET A 475 -11.14 -33.03 18.37
C MET A 475 -11.18 -32.02 17.24
N LEU A 476 -11.60 -30.79 17.55
CA LEU A 476 -11.44 -29.66 16.67
C LEU A 476 -9.94 -29.33 16.59
N GLN A 477 -9.28 -29.75 15.52
CA GLN A 477 -7.90 -29.35 15.23
C GLN A 477 -7.96 -28.16 14.28
N VAL A 478 -7.59 -27.00 14.80
CA VAL A 478 -7.03 -25.94 13.94
C VAL A 478 -5.66 -26.47 13.53
N LEU A 479 -5.53 -26.92 12.28
CA LEU A 479 -4.24 -27.23 11.69
C LEU A 479 -3.78 -25.95 10.99
N PRO A 480 -3.01 -25.05 11.63
CA PRO A 480 -2.30 -24.04 10.86
C PRO A 480 -1.50 -24.78 9.78
N PHE A 481 -1.47 -24.24 8.57
CA PHE A 481 -0.65 -24.81 7.50
C PHE A 481 0.81 -24.60 7.89
N ASN A 482 1.34 -25.54 8.66
CA ASN A 482 2.72 -25.66 9.13
C ASN A 482 3.37 -24.35 9.60
N PHE A 483 3.15 -23.98 10.86
CA PHE A 483 4.20 -23.50 11.77
C PHE A 483 3.61 -23.53 13.17
N ASP A 484 4.29 -24.14 14.14
CA ASP A 484 3.97 -23.92 15.54
C ASP A 484 4.35 -22.46 15.87
N PRO A 485 3.39 -21.57 16.20
CA PRO A 485 3.73 -20.21 16.60
C PRO A 485 4.46 -20.16 17.96
N LEU A 486 4.64 -21.30 18.64
CA LEU A 486 5.18 -21.41 19.99
C LEU A 486 6.53 -22.13 20.06
N VAL A 487 7.49 -21.77 19.19
CA VAL A 487 8.87 -21.74 19.72
C VAL A 487 8.86 -20.63 20.76
N GLU A 488 8.81 -20.98 22.05
CA GLU A 488 8.74 -20.05 23.17
C GLU A 488 9.65 -18.84 22.92
N TRP A 489 9.03 -17.72 22.56
CA TRP A 489 9.65 -16.41 22.63
C TRP A 489 9.68 -16.02 24.10
N SER A 490 10.52 -16.74 24.87
CA SER A 490 10.67 -16.45 26.30
C SER A 490 11.29 -15.05 26.40
N GLY A 491 10.53 -14.10 26.94
CA GLY A 491 10.93 -12.72 27.14
C GLY A 491 12.10 -12.51 28.11
N GLN A 492 12.98 -13.50 28.29
CA GLN A 492 14.12 -13.46 29.22
C GLN A 492 15.48 -13.14 28.57
N ASN A 493 15.60 -13.05 27.23
CA ASN A 493 16.88 -12.70 26.58
C ASN A 493 16.89 -11.30 25.92
N GLN A 494 16.23 -10.32 26.52
CA GLN A 494 16.28 -8.91 26.05
C GLN A 494 17.49 -8.11 26.57
N THR A 495 18.53 -8.76 27.08
CA THR A 495 19.75 -8.04 27.49
C THR A 495 21.00 -8.68 26.93
N LEU A 496 21.64 -7.93 26.03
CA LEU A 496 23.01 -8.05 25.51
C LEU A 496 23.24 -9.05 24.39
N TYR A 497 23.48 -8.50 23.19
CA TYR A 497 24.51 -8.93 22.22
C TYR A 497 24.77 -10.45 22.16
N ASP A 498 23.90 -11.20 21.51
CA ASP A 498 24.26 -12.35 20.65
C ASP A 498 23.02 -12.83 19.88
N TRP A 499 22.84 -12.34 18.66
CA TRP A 499 21.74 -12.77 17.77
C TRP A 499 22.08 -14.08 17.02
N SER A 500 23.21 -14.73 17.32
CA SER A 500 23.71 -15.87 16.55
C SER A 500 23.59 -17.23 17.23
N THR A 501 23.07 -17.32 18.46
CA THR A 501 22.93 -18.62 19.13
C THR A 501 21.68 -18.69 19.99
N THR A 502 20.57 -19.19 19.43
CA THR A 502 19.66 -20.21 20.01
C THR A 502 18.56 -20.52 18.99
N ILE A 503 18.90 -21.27 17.92
CA ILE A 503 17.93 -22.16 17.26
C ILE A 503 18.09 -23.50 18.00
N ALA A 504 17.41 -23.63 19.14
CA ALA A 504 17.30 -24.90 19.83
C ALA A 504 16.16 -25.67 19.18
N THR A 505 16.54 -26.66 18.37
CA THR A 505 15.70 -27.75 17.90
C THR A 505 15.05 -28.44 19.09
N THR A 506 13.82 -28.10 19.41
CA THR A 506 12.89 -29.06 20.00
C THR A 506 12.00 -29.53 18.86
N GLU A 507 12.22 -30.78 18.46
CA GLU A 507 11.32 -31.55 17.61
C GLU A 507 9.92 -31.50 18.22
N SER A 508 9.10 -30.53 17.82
CA SER A 508 7.67 -30.75 17.82
C SER A 508 7.43 -31.76 16.70
N GLU A 509 6.79 -32.87 17.03
CA GLU A 509 6.38 -33.86 16.03
C GLU A 509 5.47 -33.17 15.03
N PHE A 510 6.06 -32.74 13.92
CA PHE A 510 5.37 -32.23 12.75
C PHE A 510 4.26 -33.22 12.41
N THR A 511 3.05 -32.71 12.17
CA THR A 511 2.12 -33.49 11.36
C THR A 511 2.64 -33.37 9.94
N ASN A 512 3.70 -34.13 9.64
CA ASN A 512 4.17 -34.34 8.28
C ASN A 512 2.96 -34.86 7.51
N TYR A 513 2.43 -34.06 6.60
CA TYR A 513 1.71 -34.60 5.46
C TYR A 513 2.73 -35.49 4.74
N THR A 514 2.70 -36.77 5.12
CA THR A 514 3.64 -37.86 4.79
C THR A 514 4.70 -37.47 3.77
N SER A 515 5.92 -37.20 4.21
CA SER A 515 7.05 -37.02 3.31
C SER A 515 7.25 -38.30 2.51
N GLU A 516 6.97 -38.25 1.21
CA GLU A 516 7.22 -39.35 0.28
C GLU A 516 8.58 -39.15 -0.38
N GLY A 517 9.64 -39.17 0.44
CA GLY A 517 11.03 -39.21 -0.03
C GLY A 517 11.63 -37.88 -0.50
N MET A 518 12.97 -37.84 -0.55
CA MET A 518 13.70 -36.76 -1.23
C MET A 518 13.74 -37.08 -2.73
N VAL A 519 13.47 -36.08 -3.55
CA VAL A 519 13.53 -36.12 -5.02
C VAL A 519 14.71 -35.31 -5.52
N SER A 520 15.12 -35.59 -6.77
CA SER A 520 16.20 -34.85 -7.43
C SER A 520 15.70 -33.56 -8.05
N GLU A 521 16.52 -32.50 -8.07
CA GLU A 521 16.21 -31.24 -8.77
C GLU A 521 15.86 -31.45 -10.26
N SER A 522 16.40 -32.49 -10.90
CA SER A 522 16.06 -32.84 -12.29
C SER A 522 14.62 -33.32 -12.49
N GLU A 523 13.90 -33.61 -11.41
CA GLU A 523 12.50 -34.05 -11.41
C GLU A 523 11.53 -32.87 -11.28
N LEU A 524 12.03 -31.64 -11.05
CA LEU A 524 11.20 -30.44 -11.02
C LEU A 524 10.76 -30.02 -12.44
N PRO A 525 9.56 -29.43 -12.58
CA PRO A 525 9.07 -28.93 -13.87
C PRO A 525 9.76 -27.63 -14.28
N VAL A 526 10.42 -26.99 -13.32
CA VAL A 526 11.16 -25.73 -13.43
C VAL A 526 12.52 -25.91 -12.79
N SER A 527 13.57 -25.40 -13.40
CA SER A 527 14.89 -25.42 -12.76
C SER A 527 15.02 -24.24 -11.80
N LEU A 528 15.61 -24.49 -10.62
CA LEU A 528 15.75 -23.50 -9.57
C LEU A 528 17.16 -22.93 -9.61
N VAL A 529 17.28 -21.64 -9.92
CA VAL A 529 18.58 -20.98 -9.99
C VAL A 529 18.63 -19.89 -8.95
N HIS A 530 19.41 -20.12 -7.89
CA HIS A 530 19.69 -19.12 -6.87
C HIS A 530 21.00 -18.39 -7.22
N LYS A 531 20.90 -17.12 -7.58
CA LYS A 531 22.05 -16.29 -7.94
C LYS A 531 22.05 -15.00 -7.11
N ASN A 532 23.25 -14.48 -6.87
CA ASN A 532 23.44 -13.09 -6.45
C ASN A 532 23.67 -12.17 -7.66
N LEU A 533 23.86 -10.87 -7.43
CA LEU A 533 24.17 -9.89 -8.51
C LEU A 533 25.39 -10.25 -9.36
N LEU A 534 26.36 -10.99 -8.80
CA LEU A 534 27.55 -11.44 -9.54
C LEU A 534 27.30 -12.70 -10.38
N GLY A 535 26.06 -13.20 -10.42
CA GLY A 535 25.69 -14.42 -11.12
C GLY A 535 26.28 -15.69 -10.50
N LEU A 536 26.81 -15.61 -9.27
CA LEU A 536 27.35 -16.76 -8.55
C LEU A 536 26.18 -17.60 -8.03
N ASN A 537 26.21 -18.89 -8.33
CA ASN A 537 25.25 -19.83 -7.76
C ASN A 537 25.55 -20.01 -6.27
N VAL A 538 24.61 -19.65 -5.41
CA VAL A 538 24.72 -19.72 -3.94
C VAL A 538 23.78 -20.80 -3.36
N SER A 539 23.29 -21.72 -4.19
CA SER A 539 22.26 -22.70 -3.86
C SER A 539 22.65 -23.64 -2.71
N ASN A 540 21.95 -23.50 -1.58
CA ASN A 540 21.64 -24.59 -0.65
C ASN A 540 20.12 -24.61 -0.50
N HIS A 541 19.46 -25.58 -1.14
CA HIS A 541 18.01 -25.78 -1.01
C HIS A 541 17.72 -27.23 -0.62
N THR A 542 16.65 -27.45 0.14
CA THR A 542 16.10 -28.78 0.42
C THR A 542 14.80 -28.95 -0.36
N LEU A 543 14.68 -30.10 -1.02
CA LEU A 543 13.53 -30.46 -1.85
C LEU A 543 12.81 -31.65 -1.22
N GLU A 544 11.52 -31.49 -0.95
CA GLU A 544 10.66 -32.52 -0.37
C GLU A 544 9.39 -32.68 -1.23
N VAL A 545 8.98 -33.93 -1.48
CA VAL A 545 7.69 -34.24 -2.10
C VAL A 545 6.68 -34.62 -1.02
N SER A 546 5.52 -34.00 -1.11
CA SER A 546 4.40 -34.22 -0.21
C SER A 546 3.11 -34.27 -1.02
N GLY A 547 2.14 -35.06 -0.52
CA GLY A 547 0.78 -35.08 -1.03
C GLY A 547 -0.20 -34.49 -0.01
N ILE A 548 -1.23 -33.77 -0.46
CA ILE A 548 -2.33 -33.31 0.40
C ILE A 548 -3.55 -34.20 0.20
N PRO A 549 -3.93 -35.03 1.19
CA PRO A 549 -5.14 -35.85 1.10
C PRO A 549 -6.43 -35.00 0.92
N ALA A 550 -6.48 -33.81 1.52
CA ALA A 550 -7.62 -32.90 1.48
C ALA A 550 -7.91 -32.31 0.08
N LEU A 551 -6.94 -32.32 -0.84
CA LEU A 551 -7.10 -31.86 -2.22
C LEU A 551 -7.06 -33.03 -3.20
N ASN A 552 -7.83 -34.09 -2.92
CA ASN A 552 -7.92 -35.29 -3.75
C ASN A 552 -6.57 -35.99 -4.02
N GLY A 553 -5.61 -35.89 -3.08
CA GLY A 553 -4.28 -36.46 -3.26
C GLY A 553 -3.39 -35.67 -4.21
N LEU A 554 -3.67 -34.37 -4.39
CA LEU A 554 -2.81 -33.45 -5.12
C LEU A 554 -1.36 -33.58 -4.65
N GLN A 555 -0.46 -33.83 -5.61
CA GLN A 555 0.98 -33.89 -5.41
C GLN A 555 1.58 -32.51 -5.64
N TYR A 556 2.54 -32.14 -4.81
CA TYR A 556 3.28 -30.91 -4.95
C TYR A 556 4.72 -31.10 -4.45
N TYR A 557 5.60 -30.22 -4.93
CA TYR A 557 6.96 -30.12 -4.42
C TYR A 557 7.04 -28.97 -3.44
N SER A 558 7.59 -29.21 -2.25
CA SER A 558 7.96 -28.17 -1.29
C SER A 558 9.44 -27.86 -1.43
N VAL A 559 9.75 -26.60 -1.72
CA VAL A 559 11.12 -26.11 -1.87
C VAL A 559 11.40 -25.15 -0.73
N ASN A 560 12.32 -25.53 0.15
CA ASN A 560 12.82 -24.62 1.19
C ASN A 560 14.21 -24.13 0.79
N THR A 561 14.39 -22.82 0.81
CA THR A 561 15.65 -22.17 0.45
C THR A 561 15.93 -21.00 1.37
N GLN A 562 17.18 -20.60 1.47
CA GLN A 562 17.60 -19.46 2.27
C GLN A 562 18.51 -18.58 1.42
N PHE A 563 18.34 -17.27 1.54
CA PHE A 563 19.35 -16.34 1.06
C PHE A 563 20.59 -16.46 1.93
N ARG A 564 21.76 -16.59 1.29
CA ARG A 564 23.04 -16.63 1.99
C ARG A 564 23.71 -15.29 1.86
N HIS A 565 24.09 -14.72 3.01
CA HIS A 565 24.98 -13.58 3.02
C HIS A 565 26.31 -13.98 2.40
N LYS A 566 26.85 -13.14 1.53
CA LYS A 566 28.21 -13.30 1.03
C LYS A 566 29.16 -12.83 2.13
N ASP A 567 30.23 -13.59 2.39
CA ASP A 567 31.19 -13.32 3.47
C ASP A 567 31.55 -11.82 3.64
N ASN A 568 31.08 -11.23 4.75
CA ASN A 568 31.30 -9.94 5.48
C ASN A 568 32.28 -8.85 4.98
N ASN A 569 32.68 -8.77 3.71
CA ASN A 569 33.78 -7.88 3.30
C ASN A 569 33.46 -6.90 2.16
N THR A 570 32.19 -6.76 1.78
CA THR A 570 31.76 -5.73 0.82
C THR A 570 30.60 -4.94 1.42
N ASP A 571 30.78 -3.63 1.61
CA ASP A 571 29.72 -2.69 2.04
C ASP A 571 28.61 -2.50 0.99
N GLU A 572 28.62 -3.28 -0.10
CA GLU A 572 27.59 -3.23 -1.14
C GLU A 572 26.45 -4.19 -0.75
N LYS A 573 25.24 -3.65 -0.56
CA LYS A 573 24.01 -4.43 -0.39
C LYS A 573 23.84 -5.35 -1.60
N ASP A 574 24.16 -6.63 -1.47
CA ASP A 574 23.98 -7.59 -2.57
C ASP A 574 22.48 -7.91 -2.70
N TRP A 575 21.99 -7.91 -3.95
CA TRP A 575 20.63 -8.35 -4.23
C TRP A 575 20.64 -9.86 -4.41
N ASN A 576 19.69 -10.53 -3.77
CA ASN A 576 19.52 -11.96 -3.89
C ASN A 576 18.23 -12.26 -4.63
N TYR A 577 18.30 -13.21 -5.56
CA TYR A 577 17.12 -13.63 -6.32
C TYR A 577 17.06 -15.14 -6.50
N ILE A 578 15.84 -15.62 -6.46
CA ILE A 578 15.47 -17.00 -6.78
C ILE A 578 14.77 -16.96 -8.12
N THR A 579 15.44 -17.45 -9.15
CA THR A 579 14.87 -17.57 -10.50
C THR A 579 14.30 -18.96 -10.69
N PHE A 580 13.04 -19.01 -11.11
CA PHE A 580 12.44 -20.22 -11.63
C PHE A 580 12.59 -20.18 -13.15
N VAL A 581 13.22 -21.18 -13.75
CA VAL A 581 13.36 -21.26 -15.20
C VAL A 581 12.20 -22.08 -15.74
N GLY A 582 11.28 -21.40 -16.40
CA GLY A 582 10.08 -21.95 -17.03
C GLY A 582 9.52 -20.95 -18.04
N ASP A 583 8.36 -21.26 -18.63
CA ASP A 583 7.69 -20.30 -19.52
C ASP A 583 6.90 -19.28 -18.71
N PHE A 584 7.40 -18.06 -18.61
CA PHE A 584 6.69 -16.92 -18.00
C PHE A 584 6.38 -15.84 -19.02
N SER A 585 6.21 -16.21 -20.30
CA SER A 585 5.80 -15.27 -21.35
C SER A 585 4.42 -14.67 -21.06
N LYS A 586 3.54 -15.50 -20.50
CA LYS A 586 2.23 -15.15 -19.95
C LYS A 586 2.07 -15.79 -18.57
N ILE A 587 1.61 -15.01 -17.60
CA ILE A 587 1.37 -15.50 -16.24
C ILE A 587 -0.08 -15.23 -15.84
N LYS A 588 -0.58 -16.04 -14.92
CA LYS A 588 -1.78 -15.73 -14.13
C LYS A 588 -1.35 -15.55 -12.68
N TYR A 589 -1.81 -14.50 -12.04
CA TYR A 589 -1.53 -14.28 -10.61
C TYR A 589 -2.79 -13.80 -9.90
N SER A 590 -2.81 -13.92 -8.59
CA SER A 590 -3.89 -13.39 -7.78
C SER A 590 -3.48 -12.02 -7.21
N PRO A 591 -4.18 -10.95 -7.57
CA PRO A 591 -3.97 -9.64 -6.95
C PRO A 591 -4.33 -9.66 -5.46
N THR A 592 -3.77 -8.71 -4.71
CA THR A 592 -4.10 -8.50 -3.31
C THR A 592 -5.60 -8.17 -3.13
N LEU A 593 -6.21 -8.70 -2.06
CA LEU A 593 -7.65 -8.63 -1.76
C LEU A 593 -8.57 -9.34 -2.77
N PHE A 594 -7.99 -10.10 -3.71
CA PHE A 594 -8.70 -10.89 -4.71
C PHE A 594 -8.31 -12.36 -4.64
N GLU A 595 -8.11 -12.91 -3.44
CA GLU A 595 -7.42 -14.20 -3.31
C GLU A 595 -8.19 -15.40 -3.87
N GLY A 596 -9.51 -15.27 -4.10
CA GLY A 596 -10.33 -16.27 -4.80
C GLY A 596 -10.31 -16.18 -6.33
N GLU A 597 -9.59 -15.22 -6.91
CA GLU A 597 -9.62 -14.89 -8.33
C GLU A 597 -8.19 -14.73 -8.90
N TYR A 598 -8.09 -14.54 -10.21
CA TYR A 598 -6.80 -14.36 -10.87
C TYR A 598 -6.91 -13.45 -12.09
N ILE A 599 -5.77 -12.86 -12.43
CA ILE A 599 -5.59 -12.01 -13.61
C ILE A 599 -4.49 -12.61 -14.47
N SER A 600 -4.81 -12.75 -15.76
CA SER A 600 -3.82 -13.01 -16.79
C SER A 600 -3.06 -11.73 -17.09
N LEU A 601 -1.73 -11.82 -17.04
CA LEU A 601 -0.82 -10.78 -17.50
C LEU A 601 -0.02 -11.30 -18.71
N ASP A 602 -0.11 -10.53 -19.78
CA ASP A 602 0.78 -10.56 -20.94
C ASP A 602 1.56 -9.23 -20.98
N ARG A 603 2.74 -9.26 -21.60
CA ARG A 603 3.54 -8.08 -21.91
C ARG A 603 2.72 -6.98 -22.59
N ALA A 604 1.81 -7.37 -23.49
CA ALA A 604 0.97 -6.44 -24.22
C ALA A 604 0.00 -5.64 -23.33
N ASP A 605 -0.30 -6.11 -22.11
CA ASP A 605 -1.30 -5.48 -21.22
C ASP A 605 -0.78 -4.20 -20.55
N TYR A 606 0.54 -4.09 -20.37
CA TYR A 606 1.18 -2.95 -19.69
C TYR A 606 2.24 -2.24 -20.55
N TYR A 607 2.62 -2.81 -21.70
CA TYR A 607 3.58 -2.22 -22.64
C TYR A 607 3.09 -2.36 -24.09
N PRO A 608 2.22 -1.44 -24.55
CA PRO A 608 1.51 -1.59 -25.84
C PRO A 608 2.39 -1.37 -27.08
N ASP A 609 3.58 -0.77 -26.96
CA ASP A 609 4.47 -0.53 -28.10
C ASP A 609 5.90 -0.99 -27.83
N ILE A 610 6.23 -2.20 -28.29
CA ILE A 610 7.59 -2.77 -28.26
C ILE A 610 8.64 -1.89 -28.98
N ASN A 611 8.21 -0.93 -29.80
CA ASN A 611 9.08 0.00 -30.52
C ASN A 611 9.08 1.41 -29.94
N ASP A 612 8.47 1.64 -28.77
CA ASP A 612 8.49 2.96 -28.14
C ASP A 612 9.93 3.33 -27.76
N GLU A 613 10.54 4.20 -28.57
CA GLU A 613 11.88 4.77 -28.36
C GLU A 613 11.98 5.53 -27.02
N TYR A 614 10.84 5.89 -26.42
CA TYR A 614 10.74 6.59 -25.14
C TYR A 614 10.41 5.67 -23.97
N GLY A 615 10.03 4.41 -24.16
CA GLY A 615 9.81 3.48 -23.05
C GLY A 615 11.09 3.12 -22.28
N ASP A 616 12.20 3.71 -22.70
CA ASP A 616 13.54 3.66 -22.15
C ASP A 616 13.84 4.86 -21.22
N TRP A 617 12.90 5.22 -20.33
CA TRP A 617 13.14 6.25 -19.29
C TRP A 617 14.27 5.86 -18.32
N ALA A 618 14.69 4.60 -18.32
CA ALA A 618 16.00 4.20 -17.82
C ALA A 618 17.07 4.64 -18.83
N ARG A 619 17.61 5.87 -18.67
CA ARG A 619 18.70 6.46 -19.49
C ARG A 619 20.03 5.65 -19.56
N ASN A 620 20.03 4.35 -19.32
CA ASN A 620 21.18 3.45 -19.30
C ASN A 620 20.97 2.11 -20.05
N ILE A 621 20.03 1.96 -21.00
CA ILE A 621 20.03 0.74 -21.86
C ILE A 621 21.35 0.57 -22.62
N GLU A 622 22.05 1.67 -22.98
CA GLU A 622 23.39 1.57 -23.59
C GLU A 622 24.42 0.80 -22.73
N ILE A 623 24.17 0.66 -21.42
CA ILE A 623 25.07 -0.03 -20.49
C ILE A 623 24.64 -1.48 -20.23
N PHE A 624 23.34 -1.80 -20.31
CA PHE A 624 22.81 -3.11 -19.87
C PHE A 624 22.11 -3.96 -20.95
N GLY A 625 21.78 -3.41 -22.12
CA GLY A 625 21.41 -4.19 -23.32
C GLY A 625 20.16 -5.07 -23.22
N GLU A 626 19.36 -4.97 -22.16
CA GLU A 626 18.14 -5.73 -21.94
C GLU A 626 16.98 -4.79 -21.56
N ASP A 627 15.77 -5.21 -21.93
CA ASP A 627 14.52 -4.54 -21.59
C ASP A 627 14.32 -4.52 -20.07
N ASN A 628 14.30 -3.32 -19.49
CA ASN A 628 14.34 -3.09 -18.04
C ASN A 628 12.98 -2.71 -17.46
N PHE A 629 11.87 -2.90 -18.17
CA PHE A 629 10.56 -2.67 -17.56
C PHE A 629 10.22 -3.83 -16.62
N GLU A 630 10.12 -3.53 -15.32
CA GLU A 630 9.93 -4.53 -14.27
C GLU A 630 8.56 -4.33 -13.61
N ILE A 631 7.81 -5.42 -13.49
CA ILE A 631 6.60 -5.46 -12.67
C ILE A 631 6.94 -6.16 -11.36
N TYR A 632 6.58 -5.50 -10.27
CA TYR A 632 6.72 -6.02 -8.93
C TYR A 632 5.35 -6.43 -8.41
N LEU A 633 5.18 -7.71 -8.13
CA LEU A 633 3.94 -8.31 -7.65
C LEU A 633 4.06 -8.57 -6.14
N SER A 634 3.08 -8.09 -5.38
CA SER A 634 2.93 -8.33 -3.94
C SER A 634 2.73 -9.82 -3.62
N LEU A 635 1.87 -10.48 -4.40
CA LEU A 635 1.45 -11.88 -4.27
C LEU A 635 0.93 -12.20 -2.86
N SER A 636 -0.19 -11.57 -2.44
CA SER A 636 -0.76 -11.75 -1.09
C SER A 636 -1.23 -13.18 -0.78
N ASN A 637 -1.61 -13.97 -1.79
CA ASN A 637 -1.83 -15.42 -1.63
C ASN A 637 -0.68 -16.27 -2.19
N GLY A 638 0.40 -15.63 -2.64
CA GLY A 638 1.61 -16.28 -3.14
C GLY A 638 1.53 -16.90 -4.53
N LEU A 639 0.38 -16.84 -5.22
CA LEU A 639 0.15 -17.57 -6.47
C LEU A 639 0.75 -16.88 -7.70
N VAL A 640 1.53 -17.65 -8.47
CA VAL A 640 1.87 -17.38 -9.87
C VAL A 640 1.69 -18.66 -10.68
N TYR A 641 0.92 -18.60 -11.75
CA TYR A 641 0.60 -19.72 -12.61
C TYR A 641 1.12 -19.48 -14.03
N SER A 642 1.81 -20.47 -14.59
CA SER A 642 2.28 -20.44 -15.97
C SER A 642 1.29 -21.20 -16.85
N ASP A 643 0.59 -20.48 -17.73
CA ASP A 643 -0.38 -21.06 -18.68
C ASP A 643 0.31 -22.05 -19.63
N GLU A 644 1.44 -21.65 -20.21
CA GLU A 644 2.16 -22.46 -21.21
C GLU A 644 3.00 -23.56 -20.56
N GLY A 645 3.50 -23.31 -19.35
CA GLY A 645 4.25 -24.29 -18.57
C GLY A 645 3.39 -25.35 -17.89
N GLY A 646 2.10 -25.08 -17.66
CA GLY A 646 1.18 -26.02 -17.01
C GLY A 646 1.53 -26.29 -15.54
N PHE A 647 2.14 -25.33 -14.85
CA PHE A 647 2.50 -25.43 -13.44
C PHE A 647 2.13 -24.16 -12.66
N ALA A 648 1.97 -24.30 -11.34
CA ALA A 648 1.79 -23.20 -10.41
C ALA A 648 2.96 -23.11 -9.43
N LEU A 649 3.33 -21.90 -9.07
CA LEU A 649 4.21 -21.55 -7.97
C LEU A 649 3.37 -20.88 -6.89
N VAL A 650 3.50 -21.35 -5.65
CA VAL A 650 2.85 -20.75 -4.49
C VAL A 650 3.92 -20.41 -3.44
N LYS A 651 4.17 -19.13 -3.25
CA LYS A 651 5.03 -18.60 -2.16
C LYS A 651 4.30 -18.77 -0.83
N ASN A 652 4.96 -19.31 0.19
CA ASN A 652 4.41 -19.31 1.55
C ASN A 652 4.74 -17.98 2.25
N ASN A 653 3.74 -17.10 2.34
CA ASN A 653 3.87 -15.76 2.91
C ASN A 653 4.11 -15.79 4.43
N SER A 654 3.77 -16.89 5.10
CA SER A 654 4.04 -17.10 6.52
C SER A 654 5.47 -17.55 6.82
N ALA A 655 6.27 -17.96 5.81
CA ALA A 655 7.64 -18.40 6.01
C ALA A 655 8.61 -17.20 6.05
N SER A 656 8.69 -16.47 4.94
CA SER A 656 9.33 -15.17 4.81
C SER A 656 8.72 -14.47 3.60
N HIS A 657 8.36 -13.19 3.74
CA HIS A 657 7.73 -12.46 2.66
C HIS A 657 8.78 -11.94 1.67
N VAL A 658 8.66 -12.34 0.40
CA VAL A 658 9.51 -11.86 -0.70
C VAL A 658 8.67 -11.38 -1.87
N CYS A 659 9.13 -10.34 -2.58
CA CYS A 659 8.41 -9.77 -3.71
C CYS A 659 8.69 -10.56 -5.00
N GLY A 660 7.65 -10.79 -5.80
CA GLY A 660 7.78 -11.35 -7.13
C GLY A 660 8.15 -10.26 -8.14
N LYS A 661 9.21 -10.45 -8.89
CA LYS A 661 9.57 -9.64 -10.06
C LYS A 661 9.26 -10.43 -11.32
N TRP A 662 8.54 -9.80 -12.23
CA TRP A 662 8.27 -10.33 -13.55
C TRP A 662 8.75 -9.38 -14.65
N ASN A 663 9.36 -9.97 -15.67
CA ASN A 663 9.66 -9.35 -16.95
C ASN A 663 9.52 -10.44 -18.02
N HIS A 664 8.64 -10.26 -19.01
CA HIS A 664 8.28 -11.22 -20.07
C HIS A 664 9.27 -12.40 -20.27
N GLY A 665 8.86 -13.60 -19.86
CA GLY A 665 9.68 -14.82 -19.94
C GLY A 665 10.61 -15.09 -18.75
N ASP A 666 10.73 -14.14 -17.83
CA ASP A 666 11.58 -14.20 -16.64
C ASP A 666 10.76 -13.85 -15.37
N PHE A 667 10.73 -14.79 -14.44
CA PHE A 667 10.07 -14.61 -13.15
C PHE A 667 11.02 -14.94 -12.01
N ARG A 668 11.16 -14.00 -11.07
CA ARG A 668 12.10 -14.08 -9.95
C ARG A 668 11.43 -13.69 -8.65
N PHE A 669 11.84 -14.28 -7.55
CA PHE A 669 11.57 -13.73 -6.22
C PHE A 669 12.81 -13.04 -5.69
N MET A 670 12.63 -11.86 -5.10
CA MET A 670 13.74 -10.96 -4.76
C MET A 670 13.70 -10.54 -3.30
N GLN A 671 14.90 -10.41 -2.74
CA GLN A 671 15.16 -9.76 -1.45
C GLN A 671 16.55 -9.11 -1.49
N THR A 672 16.74 -7.96 -0.83
CA THR A 672 18.10 -7.45 -0.56
C THR A 672 18.68 -8.13 0.67
N GLU A 673 19.99 -8.02 0.89
CA GLU A 673 20.61 -8.47 2.14
C GLU A 673 19.85 -7.97 3.38
N THR A 674 19.44 -8.92 4.22
CA THR A 674 18.93 -8.67 5.57
C THR A 674 20.05 -8.89 6.57
N VAL A 675 20.00 -8.13 7.67
CA VAL A 675 20.94 -8.27 8.79
C VAL A 675 20.79 -9.60 9.54
N ASN A 676 19.65 -10.29 9.35
CA ASN A 676 19.39 -11.59 9.94
C ASN A 676 19.53 -12.66 8.86
N GLU A 677 20.60 -13.45 8.94
CA GLU A 677 20.61 -14.75 8.27
C GLU A 677 19.39 -15.56 8.77
N THR A 678 18.79 -16.39 7.89
CA THR A 678 18.22 -17.72 8.23
C THR A 678 16.70 -18.01 8.26
N GLN A 679 15.75 -17.10 7.96
CA GLN A 679 14.38 -17.60 7.74
C GLN A 679 14.28 -18.31 6.39
N PRO A 680 13.89 -19.59 6.34
CA PRO A 680 13.69 -20.29 5.08
C PRO A 680 12.50 -19.67 4.35
N ILE A 681 12.70 -19.39 3.08
CA ILE A 681 11.62 -19.10 2.15
C ILE A 681 11.13 -20.45 1.64
N GLN A 682 9.82 -20.60 1.62
CA GLN A 682 9.18 -21.81 1.16
C GLN A 682 8.33 -21.53 -0.08
N PHE A 683 8.50 -22.37 -1.08
CA PHE A 683 7.66 -22.38 -2.28
C PHE A 683 7.03 -23.76 -2.45
N PHE A 684 5.83 -23.78 -2.98
CA PHE A 684 5.18 -24.98 -3.45
C PHE A 684 5.09 -24.94 -4.98
N ILE A 685 5.45 -26.04 -5.62
CA ILE A 685 5.36 -26.21 -7.07
C ILE A 685 4.31 -27.27 -7.36
N LEU A 686 3.25 -26.90 -8.08
CA LEU A 686 2.16 -27.77 -8.46
C LEU A 686 2.22 -28.03 -9.96
N GLU A 687 2.29 -29.30 -10.36
CA GLU A 687 2.32 -29.69 -11.76
C GLU A 687 0.97 -30.17 -12.26
N ASN A 688 0.66 -29.91 -13.54
CA ASN A 688 -0.52 -30.46 -14.21
C ASN A 688 -1.83 -30.15 -13.49
N VAL A 689 -1.89 -29.01 -12.80
CA VAL A 689 -3.08 -28.52 -12.09
C VAL A 689 -3.81 -27.48 -12.92
N THR A 690 -5.13 -27.42 -12.74
CA THR A 690 -5.91 -26.30 -13.24
C THR A 690 -5.62 -25.05 -12.42
N ILE A 691 -5.80 -23.86 -13.01
CA ILE A 691 -5.68 -22.58 -12.29
C ILE A 691 -6.59 -22.54 -11.05
N SER A 692 -7.82 -23.05 -11.13
CA SER A 692 -8.73 -23.10 -9.97
C SER A 692 -8.16 -23.94 -8.83
N THR A 693 -7.59 -25.11 -9.13
CA THR A 693 -6.92 -25.94 -8.11
C THR A 693 -5.70 -25.23 -7.52
N ALA A 694 -4.95 -24.48 -8.33
CA ALA A 694 -3.81 -23.70 -7.85
C ALA A 694 -4.24 -22.53 -6.94
N VAL A 695 -5.32 -21.83 -7.27
CA VAL A 695 -5.94 -20.80 -6.43
C VAL A 695 -6.40 -21.38 -5.09
N ASP A 696 -7.11 -22.51 -5.11
CA ASP A 696 -7.56 -23.20 -3.90
C ASP A 696 -6.38 -23.58 -2.99
N PHE A 697 -5.30 -24.09 -3.58
CA PHE A 697 -4.07 -24.42 -2.84
C PHE A 697 -3.38 -23.17 -2.29
N ALA A 698 -3.23 -22.12 -3.09
CA ALA A 698 -2.62 -20.85 -2.67
C ALA A 698 -3.37 -20.24 -1.49
N ASN A 699 -4.69 -20.29 -1.54
CA ASN A 699 -5.56 -19.86 -0.46
C ASN A 699 -5.41 -20.71 0.80
N LEU A 700 -5.35 -22.03 0.65
CA LEU A 700 -5.12 -22.95 1.76
C LEU A 700 -3.79 -22.66 2.49
N VAL A 701 -2.76 -22.26 1.75
CA VAL A 701 -1.44 -21.93 2.31
C VAL A 701 -1.44 -20.57 3.02
N ASN A 702 -2.01 -19.54 2.38
CA ASN A 702 -1.76 -18.15 2.77
C ASN A 702 -2.97 -17.41 3.37
N THR A 703 -4.20 -17.77 3.02
CA THR A 703 -5.37 -16.89 3.23
C THR A 703 -6.44 -17.51 4.13
N TYR A 704 -6.72 -18.80 3.96
CA TYR A 704 -7.68 -19.55 4.76
C TYR A 704 -6.96 -20.64 5.53
N SER A 705 -6.78 -20.44 6.84
CA SER A 705 -6.38 -21.54 7.71
C SER A 705 -7.43 -22.65 7.61
N PRO A 706 -7.08 -23.89 7.22
CA PRO A 706 -8.03 -24.98 7.23
C PRO A 706 -8.44 -25.30 8.68
N VAL A 707 -9.63 -24.86 9.07
CA VAL A 707 -10.26 -25.31 10.32
C VAL A 707 -10.98 -26.61 10.04
N ASN A 708 -10.33 -27.74 10.33
CA ASN A 708 -10.94 -29.05 10.18
C ASN A 708 -11.84 -29.35 11.40
N ILE A 709 -13.15 -29.17 11.23
CA ILE A 709 -14.16 -29.59 12.20
C ILE A 709 -14.58 -31.04 11.90
N THR A 710 -13.90 -32.01 12.51
CA THR A 710 -14.31 -33.41 12.36
C THR A 710 -15.54 -33.72 13.23
N GLY A 711 -16.66 -34.08 12.61
CA GLY A 711 -17.86 -34.59 13.29
C GLY A 711 -19.04 -33.60 13.45
N GLY A 712 -18.89 -32.36 12.99
CA GLY A 712 -19.98 -31.38 12.90
C GLY A 712 -20.52 -31.25 11.48
N LYS A 713 -21.81 -30.92 11.32
CA LYS A 713 -22.33 -30.43 10.04
C LYS A 713 -22.07 -28.92 10.01
N LEU A 714 -21.10 -28.49 9.21
CA LEU A 714 -21.05 -27.11 8.73
C LEU A 714 -22.21 -26.92 7.74
N ALA A 715 -23.09 -25.98 8.02
CA ALA A 715 -24.17 -25.55 7.13
C ALA A 715 -23.81 -24.19 6.53
#